data_AF-A0A9P1BGH0-F1
#
_entry.id   AF-A0A9P1BGH0-F1
#
_cell.length_a   1.000
_cell.length_b   1.000
_cell.length_c   1.000
_cell.angle_alpha   90.00
_cell.angle_beta   90.00
_cell.angle_gamma   90.00
#
_symmetry.space_group_name_H-M   'P 1'
#
loop_
_entity.id
_entity.type
_entity.pdbx_description
1 polymer ?
#
loop_
_entity_poly.entity_id
_entity_poly.type
_entity_poly.pdbx_seq_one_letter_code
_entity_poly.pdbx_strand_id
1 'polypeptide(L)'
;MAPIRGPELAKLFRGHVSLEIGDHGEVRPWRLRHEERRLYAASLAAMAATAAVRLRGRFRGSSFLYLEAEVAEPADVDLDVLKRIAGPLEYELYLDGHGRDGRDGRVQRRVASSASGASGSGRHSVRFELPATEVTFELWLPTSVALDVFFLDSDGIAVDICEFPEFPRWICYGSSITHGGPSGSSASTSWPALCARGAKWELCNLGFGAECYLDPSVAMVIRDTPCDFITLEVGINIQTTTAMNVRTFSSALMGFIRIIREAHGVPILVISPLRYGPLEDRAPLNKAEFMSLKELRHCTRSCVETLAELGDQNIHYCDGFQLVSKDELLFDGLHPGPEGQRQIAEVVLSELRSRCGWDGPLELPPAKPTVELAAALTGDYMVDLPGETRPSRTLVKRLEGCQSRYVAISERRDWPPAQLHLRDEFVFILNIPVVWGQVEEKQISFSNGAVWHRLPSQQYGGKGLKMLLLSAREVLCRNTSAFKFNASVGAGAGWKLLTCDPKIVDVLRNKGKLRGLASDLGLLHLLPQHFEFFSDAKYPCILKPAIGTFGKNTYIVESKEQAMRLAPDGLEEHWILQELIRGENEFSTTLLVMDGKIKDWAGMKYQYSMEAYVWPHVRLIDQELCSVPEEHREIMEEFLVGFSGICNFNFKLREDGSMCIFEVNPRVGGDLSFDIPKPRARALLEKMDAMFS
;
A
#
# COMPACT_ATOMS: atom_id res chain seq x y z
N MET A 1 -2.35 0.45 48.72
CA MET A 1 -3.28 -0.63 48.30
C MET A 1 -2.53 -1.60 47.42
N ALA A 2 -3.02 -2.83 47.26
CA ALA A 2 -2.47 -3.77 46.30
C ALA A 2 -2.83 -3.34 44.86
N PRO A 3 -2.03 -3.75 43.84
CA PRO A 3 -2.37 -3.53 42.43
C PRO A 3 -3.75 -4.11 42.06
N ILE A 4 -4.43 -3.47 41.12
CA ILE A 4 -5.75 -3.88 40.63
C ILE A 4 -5.59 -5.06 39.68
N ARG A 5 -6.31 -6.15 39.93
CA ARG A 5 -6.16 -7.45 39.25
C ARG A 5 -7.52 -8.11 38.99
N GLY A 6 -7.55 -9.07 38.07
CA GLY A 6 -8.67 -9.99 37.89
C GLY A 6 -10.03 -9.27 37.72
N PRO A 7 -11.07 -9.69 38.46
CA PRO A 7 -12.41 -9.11 38.31
C PRO A 7 -12.51 -7.59 38.55
N GLU A 8 -11.66 -7.00 39.39
CA GLU A 8 -11.68 -5.54 39.58
C GLU A 8 -11.03 -4.81 38.40
N LEU A 9 -9.97 -5.40 37.82
CA LEU A 9 -9.37 -4.90 36.58
C LEU A 9 -10.35 -4.99 35.41
N ALA A 10 -11.11 -6.08 35.32
CA ALA A 10 -12.12 -6.31 34.30
C ALA A 10 -13.16 -5.16 34.20
N LYS A 11 -13.54 -4.57 35.34
CA LYS A 11 -14.51 -3.46 35.39
C LYS A 11 -13.99 -2.15 34.77
N LEU A 12 -12.69 -2.02 34.53
CA LEU A 12 -12.09 -0.85 33.89
C LEU A 12 -12.14 -0.92 32.36
N PHE A 13 -12.30 -2.10 31.76
CA PHE A 13 -12.31 -2.26 30.30
C PHE A 13 -13.56 -1.64 29.66
N ARG A 14 -13.37 -1.08 28.47
CA ARG A 14 -14.38 -0.37 27.68
C ARG A 14 -14.21 -0.68 26.20
N GLY A 15 -15.32 -0.80 25.47
CA GLY A 15 -15.35 -1.14 24.04
C GLY A 15 -15.14 -2.62 23.70
N HIS A 16 -15.31 -3.52 24.66
CA HIS A 16 -15.26 -4.98 24.48
C HIS A 16 -16.67 -5.58 24.40
N VAL A 17 -16.78 -6.80 23.89
CA VAL A 17 -18.02 -7.61 23.92
C VAL A 17 -17.96 -8.62 25.08
N SER A 18 -16.82 -9.27 25.29
CA SER A 18 -16.61 -10.20 26.41
C SER A 18 -15.20 -10.04 26.98
N LEU A 19 -14.99 -10.54 28.20
CA LEU A 19 -13.71 -10.54 28.89
C LEU A 19 -13.41 -11.97 29.32
N GLU A 20 -12.27 -12.51 28.88
CA GLU A 20 -11.77 -13.81 29.31
C GLU A 20 -10.83 -13.57 30.50
N ILE A 21 -11.13 -14.19 31.65
CA ILE A 21 -10.30 -14.11 32.85
C ILE A 21 -9.55 -15.43 32.97
N GLY A 22 -8.22 -15.38 32.89
CA GLY A 22 -7.37 -16.56 33.01
C GLY A 22 -7.15 -17.01 34.45
N ASP A 23 -6.54 -18.18 34.61
CA ASP A 23 -6.35 -18.84 35.91
C ASP A 23 -5.47 -18.04 36.88
N HIS A 24 -4.62 -17.14 36.37
CA HIS A 24 -3.76 -16.28 37.18
C HIS A 24 -4.33 -14.87 37.38
N GLY A 25 -5.58 -14.63 36.95
CA GLY A 25 -6.30 -13.36 37.08
C GLY A 25 -5.92 -12.31 36.04
N GLU A 26 -5.22 -12.71 34.98
CA GLU A 26 -5.07 -11.93 33.76
C GLU A 26 -6.41 -11.75 33.06
N VAL A 27 -6.63 -10.58 32.47
CA VAL A 27 -7.86 -10.24 31.76
C VAL A 27 -7.55 -9.98 30.30
N ARG A 28 -8.21 -10.74 29.42
CA ARG A 28 -8.13 -10.60 27.97
C ARG A 28 -9.44 -10.03 27.42
N PRO A 29 -9.42 -8.83 26.80
CA PRO A 29 -10.59 -8.30 26.12
C PRO A 29 -10.83 -9.00 24.78
N TRP A 30 -12.10 -9.29 24.49
CA TRP A 30 -12.54 -9.78 23.20
C TRP A 30 -13.63 -8.89 22.63
N ARG A 31 -13.55 -8.66 21.32
CA ARG A 31 -14.55 -7.89 20.55
C ARG A 31 -15.64 -8.79 19.93
N LEU A 32 -15.61 -10.08 20.25
CA LEU A 32 -16.70 -11.05 20.08
C LEU A 32 -16.89 -11.84 21.38
N ARG A 33 -17.79 -12.83 21.40
CA ARG A 33 -17.98 -13.72 22.56
C ARG A 33 -16.92 -14.81 22.55
N HIS A 34 -15.95 -14.73 23.46
CA HIS A 34 -14.83 -15.66 23.50
C HIS A 34 -15.23 -17.11 23.82
N GLU A 35 -16.35 -17.28 24.54
CA GLU A 35 -16.95 -18.57 24.87
C GLU A 35 -17.51 -19.27 23.63
N GLU A 36 -17.93 -18.47 22.64
CA GLU A 36 -18.51 -18.91 21.37
C GLU A 36 -17.48 -18.88 20.23
N ARG A 37 -16.18 -18.71 20.51
CA ARG A 37 -15.14 -18.47 19.49
C ARG A 37 -15.12 -19.47 18.33
N ARG A 38 -15.53 -20.72 18.59
CA ARG A 38 -15.63 -21.81 17.58
C ARG A 38 -16.79 -21.66 16.60
N LEU A 39 -17.72 -20.73 16.85
CA LEU A 39 -18.77 -20.35 15.91
C LEU A 39 -18.28 -19.37 14.84
N TYR A 40 -17.13 -18.73 15.05
CA TYR A 40 -16.54 -17.77 14.11
C TYR A 40 -15.48 -18.46 13.24
N ALA A 41 -15.19 -17.88 12.08
CA ALA A 41 -13.98 -18.24 11.34
C ALA A 41 -12.74 -17.99 12.22
N ALA A 42 -11.75 -18.88 12.17
CA ALA A 42 -10.57 -18.78 13.02
C ALA A 42 -9.77 -17.47 12.81
N SER A 43 -9.77 -16.94 11.58
CA SER A 43 -9.19 -15.65 11.20
C SER A 43 -9.96 -14.47 11.79
N LEU A 44 -11.29 -14.51 11.74
CA LEU A 44 -12.16 -13.53 12.39
C LEU A 44 -11.98 -13.55 13.92
N ALA A 45 -11.92 -14.73 14.52
CA ALA A 45 -11.68 -14.89 15.96
C ALA A 45 -10.31 -14.32 16.36
N ALA A 46 -9.27 -14.53 15.56
CA ALA A 46 -7.96 -13.90 15.75
C ALA A 46 -8.05 -12.37 15.74
N MET A 47 -8.73 -11.78 14.74
CA MET A 47 -8.94 -10.34 14.68
C MET A 47 -9.76 -9.81 15.86
N ALA A 48 -10.76 -10.56 16.34
CA ALA A 48 -11.58 -10.18 17.47
C ALA A 48 -10.87 -10.29 18.83
N ALA A 49 -9.80 -11.09 18.91
CA ALA A 49 -8.93 -11.19 20.08
C ALA A 49 -7.98 -10.00 20.22
N THR A 50 -7.78 -9.19 19.16
CA THR A 50 -6.94 -8.00 19.29
C THR A 50 -7.58 -7.01 20.26
N ALA A 51 -6.76 -6.41 21.12
CA ALA A 51 -7.27 -5.62 22.24
C ALA A 51 -8.16 -4.49 21.71
N ALA A 52 -7.61 -3.55 20.94
CA ALA A 52 -8.35 -2.46 20.28
C ALA A 52 -9.47 -1.84 21.15
N VAL A 53 -9.23 -1.80 22.46
CA VAL A 53 -10.13 -1.39 23.55
C VAL A 53 -9.37 -0.42 24.44
N ARG A 54 -10.02 0.05 25.51
CA ARG A 54 -9.41 0.96 26.47
C ARG A 54 -9.77 0.62 27.91
N LEU A 55 -8.91 1.03 28.82
CA LEU A 55 -9.16 1.05 30.25
C LEU A 55 -9.58 2.46 30.67
N ARG A 56 -10.61 2.59 31.51
CA ARG A 56 -11.11 3.89 31.98
C ARG A 56 -11.37 3.88 33.47
N GLY A 57 -10.90 4.92 34.17
CA GLY A 57 -11.08 5.05 35.62
C GLY A 57 -10.73 6.45 36.12
N ARG A 58 -10.64 6.61 37.44
CA ARG A 58 -10.24 7.86 38.11
C ARG A 58 -9.25 7.58 39.23
N PHE A 59 -8.19 8.36 39.27
CA PHE A 59 -7.22 8.37 40.37
C PHE A 59 -7.46 9.56 41.27
N ARG A 60 -7.23 9.40 42.58
CA ARG A 60 -7.18 10.50 43.55
C ARG A 60 -5.74 10.78 43.98
N GLY A 61 -4.95 11.43 43.12
CA GLY A 61 -3.62 11.94 43.49
C GLY A 61 -2.43 10.98 43.32
N SER A 62 -2.41 10.16 42.27
CA SER A 62 -1.25 9.30 41.95
C SER A 62 -0.15 10.04 41.20
N SER A 63 1.11 9.64 41.39
CA SER A 63 2.26 10.13 40.64
C SER A 63 2.49 9.36 39.34
N PHE A 64 1.97 8.13 39.21
CA PHE A 64 2.13 7.31 38.01
C PHE A 64 0.99 6.34 37.74
N LEU A 65 0.95 5.85 36.51
CA LEU A 65 0.17 4.69 36.11
C LEU A 65 1.10 3.64 35.52
N TYR A 66 1.06 2.43 36.06
CA TYR A 66 1.86 1.30 35.61
C TYR A 66 0.92 0.16 35.21
N LEU A 67 1.17 -0.42 34.03
CA LEU A 67 0.44 -1.58 33.52
C LEU A 67 1.44 -2.67 33.13
N GLU A 68 1.12 -3.90 33.54
CA GLU A 68 1.84 -5.10 33.12
C GLU A 68 0.93 -5.99 32.27
N ALA A 69 1.45 -6.40 31.11
CA ALA A 69 0.71 -7.19 30.14
C ALA A 69 1.62 -8.12 29.33
N GLU A 70 1.01 -9.05 28.61
CA GLU A 70 1.70 -9.99 27.73
C GLU A 70 0.94 -10.15 26.41
N VAL A 71 1.68 -10.23 25.30
CA VAL A 71 1.10 -10.56 24.01
C VAL A 71 0.64 -12.00 24.04
N ALA A 72 -0.67 -12.19 23.92
CA ALA A 72 -1.31 -13.49 24.07
C ALA A 72 -1.33 -14.26 22.75
N GLU A 73 -1.31 -15.60 22.86
CA GLU A 73 -1.62 -16.52 21.77
C GLU A 73 -2.88 -17.33 22.15
N PRO A 74 -4.09 -16.79 21.89
CA PRO A 74 -5.32 -17.45 22.28
C PRO A 74 -5.48 -18.81 21.60
N ALA A 75 -6.13 -19.76 22.29
CA ALA A 75 -6.48 -21.04 21.70
C ALA A 75 -7.62 -20.90 20.68
N ASP A 76 -7.70 -21.83 19.72
CA ASP A 76 -8.76 -21.92 18.71
C ASP A 76 -8.90 -20.67 17.80
N VAL A 77 -7.80 -19.94 17.56
CA VAL A 77 -7.73 -18.83 16.59
C VAL A 77 -6.60 -19.03 15.58
N ASP A 78 -6.64 -18.30 14.47
CA ASP A 78 -5.54 -18.29 13.49
C ASP A 78 -4.36 -17.44 13.98
N LEU A 79 -3.33 -18.09 14.53
CA LEU A 79 -2.13 -17.41 15.02
C LEU A 79 -1.29 -16.80 13.90
N ASP A 80 -1.38 -17.29 12.66
CA ASP A 80 -0.64 -16.73 11.53
C ASP A 80 -1.27 -15.41 11.07
N VAL A 81 -2.58 -15.23 11.24
CA VAL A 81 -3.22 -13.92 11.13
C VAL A 81 -2.64 -12.95 12.16
N LEU A 82 -2.62 -13.32 13.46
CA LEU A 82 -2.05 -12.45 14.51
C LEU A 82 -0.59 -12.07 14.25
N LYS A 83 0.25 -13.04 13.84
CA LYS A 83 1.66 -12.78 13.52
C LYS A 83 1.84 -11.84 12.33
N ARG A 84 0.97 -11.91 11.32
CA ARG A 84 1.03 -11.04 10.13
C ARG A 84 0.60 -9.61 10.39
N ILE A 85 -0.24 -9.38 11.39
CA ILE A 85 -0.72 -8.04 11.74
C ILE A 85 0.05 -7.41 12.90
N ALA A 86 0.88 -8.18 13.62
CA ALA A 86 1.61 -7.74 14.80
C ALA A 86 2.36 -6.43 14.53
N GLY A 87 1.99 -5.39 15.28
CA GLY A 87 2.56 -4.05 15.17
C GLY A 87 3.28 -3.64 16.47
N PRO A 88 3.68 -2.36 16.57
CA PRO A 88 4.25 -1.83 17.80
C PRO A 88 3.24 -1.89 18.97
N LEU A 89 3.74 -2.16 20.17
CA LEU A 89 2.97 -2.16 21.42
C LEU A 89 2.79 -0.72 21.92
N GLU A 90 1.96 0.03 21.20
CA GLU A 90 1.66 1.44 21.48
C GLU A 90 0.51 1.57 22.47
N TYR A 91 0.77 2.32 23.54
CA TYR A 91 -0.21 2.67 24.55
C TYR A 91 -0.40 4.18 24.59
N GLU A 92 -1.65 4.64 24.64
CA GLU A 92 -1.97 6.07 24.69
C GLU A 92 -2.83 6.38 25.91
N LEU A 93 -2.28 7.20 26.80
CA LEU A 93 -2.96 7.67 28.01
C LEU A 93 -3.50 9.08 27.79
N TYR A 94 -4.81 9.20 27.90
CA TYR A 94 -5.53 10.46 27.95
C TYR A 94 -5.90 10.76 29.39
N LEU A 95 -5.55 11.95 29.85
CA LEU A 95 -5.93 12.47 31.16
C LEU A 95 -7.03 13.52 30.98
N ASP A 96 -8.08 13.44 31.79
CA ASP A 96 -9.29 14.26 31.68
C ASP A 96 -9.90 14.29 30.28
N GLY A 97 -9.74 13.18 29.55
CA GLY A 97 -10.07 13.01 28.14
C GLY A 97 -11.54 13.16 27.75
N HIS A 98 -12.40 13.60 28.69
CA HIS A 98 -13.77 14.05 28.44
C HIS A 98 -14.22 15.16 29.41
N GLY A 99 -13.29 15.99 29.92
CA GLY A 99 -13.58 17.03 30.93
C GLY A 99 -14.83 17.86 30.61
N ARG A 100 -15.53 18.34 31.66
CA ARG A 100 -16.75 19.17 31.55
C ARG A 100 -16.64 20.33 30.54
N ASP A 101 -15.42 20.79 30.28
CA ASP A 101 -15.13 21.99 29.49
C ASP A 101 -14.57 21.71 28.07
N GLY A 102 -14.60 20.46 27.59
CA GLY A 102 -14.35 20.13 26.17
C GLY A 102 -12.90 20.26 25.68
N ARG A 103 -11.92 20.55 26.55
CA ARG A 103 -10.50 20.51 26.17
C ARG A 103 -9.99 19.08 26.29
N ASP A 104 -9.49 18.54 25.19
CA ASP A 104 -8.67 17.32 25.22
C ASP A 104 -7.53 17.53 26.22
N GLY A 105 -7.49 16.72 27.28
CA GLY A 105 -6.45 16.85 28.28
C GLY A 105 -5.11 16.25 27.84
N ARG A 106 -4.15 16.17 28.77
CA ARG A 106 -2.77 15.80 28.45
C ARG A 106 -2.70 14.36 27.92
N VAL A 107 -2.20 14.21 26.69
CA VAL A 107 -1.94 12.91 26.06
C VAL A 107 -0.50 12.50 26.28
N GLN A 108 -0.29 11.30 26.83
CA GLN A 108 1.01 10.66 26.89
C GLN A 108 0.99 9.40 26.05
N ARG A 109 2.04 9.19 25.26
CA ARG A 109 2.22 7.97 24.47
C ARG A 109 3.48 7.25 24.94
N ARG A 110 3.41 5.93 24.97
CA ARG A 110 4.53 5.08 25.36
C ARG A 110 4.50 3.82 24.51
N VAL A 111 5.68 3.38 24.12
CA VAL A 111 5.90 1.99 23.70
C VAL A 111 6.25 1.20 24.95
N ALA A 112 5.73 -0.02 25.05
CA ALA A 112 6.13 -0.92 26.11
C ALA A 112 7.63 -1.22 26.07
N SER A 113 8.27 -1.24 27.24
CA SER A 113 9.62 -1.79 27.39
C SER A 113 9.54 -3.31 27.58
N SER A 114 10.22 -4.07 26.73
CA SER A 114 10.33 -5.53 26.87
C SER A 114 11.59 -5.89 27.68
N ALA A 115 11.48 -6.92 28.52
CA ALA A 115 12.64 -7.44 29.27
C ALA A 115 13.65 -8.19 28.38
N SER A 116 13.23 -8.61 27.17
CA SER A 116 14.01 -9.42 26.23
C SER A 116 14.63 -8.64 25.07
N GLY A 117 14.44 -7.31 25.00
CA GLY A 117 15.01 -6.47 23.94
C GLY A 117 14.48 -6.74 22.53
N ALA A 118 13.56 -7.68 22.35
CA ALA A 118 12.88 -7.98 21.10
C ALA A 118 11.51 -7.28 21.04
N SER A 119 11.16 -6.84 19.84
CA SER A 119 9.97 -6.08 19.47
C SER A 119 8.69 -6.95 19.50
N GLY A 120 7.57 -6.37 19.94
CA GLY A 120 6.22 -6.84 19.62
C GLY A 120 5.71 -8.15 20.23
N SER A 121 6.43 -8.81 21.13
CA SER A 121 6.01 -10.10 21.72
C SER A 121 6.42 -10.25 23.20
N GLY A 122 5.70 -11.12 23.92
CA GLY A 122 5.99 -11.49 25.30
C GLY A 122 5.53 -10.48 26.36
N ARG A 123 5.89 -10.78 27.61
CA ARG A 123 5.55 -9.96 28.78
C ARG A 123 6.32 -8.65 28.79
N HIS A 124 5.62 -7.57 29.09
CA HIS A 124 6.13 -6.21 29.02
C HIS A 124 5.40 -5.30 30.01
N SER A 125 5.93 -4.10 30.18
CA SER A 125 5.29 -3.10 31.03
C SER A 125 5.33 -1.72 30.41
N VAL A 126 4.38 -0.88 30.84
CA VAL A 126 4.30 0.51 30.44
C VAL A 126 4.03 1.38 31.66
N ARG A 127 4.76 2.50 31.76
CA ARG A 127 4.64 3.47 32.84
C ARG A 127 4.36 4.87 32.28
N PHE A 128 3.37 5.53 32.86
CA PHE A 128 3.02 6.91 32.58
C PHE A 128 3.14 7.73 33.85
N GLU A 129 3.53 9.00 33.69
CA GLU A 129 3.59 9.93 34.82
C GLU A 129 2.24 10.63 34.95
N LEU A 130 1.71 10.75 36.15
CA LEU A 130 0.41 11.39 36.40
C LEU A 130 0.63 12.74 37.10
N PRO A 131 -0.26 13.73 36.88
CA PRO A 131 -0.32 14.86 37.79
C PRO A 131 -0.74 14.32 39.16
N ALA A 132 -0.08 14.78 40.24
CA ALA A 132 -0.40 14.40 41.62
C ALA A 132 -1.74 15.01 42.11
N THR A 133 -2.74 15.06 41.23
CA THR A 133 -4.09 15.58 41.43
C THR A 133 -5.13 14.50 41.11
N GLU A 134 -6.39 14.76 41.45
CA GLU A 134 -7.49 13.93 40.94
C GLU A 134 -7.60 14.08 39.43
N VAL A 135 -7.69 12.95 38.71
CA VAL A 135 -7.71 12.93 37.25
C VAL A 135 -8.49 11.71 36.76
N THR A 136 -9.32 11.90 35.74
CA THR A 136 -9.90 10.75 35.01
C THR A 136 -8.95 10.31 33.91
N PHE A 137 -8.87 9.02 33.65
CA PHE A 137 -7.98 8.51 32.60
C PHE A 137 -8.72 7.62 31.62
N GLU A 138 -8.22 7.62 30.39
CA GLU A 138 -8.52 6.65 29.36
C GLU A 138 -7.20 6.15 28.77
N LEU A 139 -6.91 4.87 28.96
CA LEU A 139 -5.71 4.20 28.47
C LEU A 139 -6.09 3.29 27.30
N TRP A 140 -5.77 3.71 26.08
CA TRP A 140 -5.98 2.94 24.87
C TRP A 140 -4.90 1.87 24.71
N LEU A 141 -5.32 0.64 24.43
CA LEU A 141 -4.45 -0.53 24.28
C LEU A 141 -4.06 -0.74 22.80
N PRO A 142 -2.97 -1.48 22.51
CA PRO A 142 -2.56 -1.81 21.16
C PRO A 142 -3.67 -2.45 20.31
N THR A 143 -3.79 -2.06 19.04
CA THR A 143 -4.85 -2.57 18.14
C THR A 143 -4.50 -3.88 17.42
N SER A 144 -3.20 -4.19 17.32
CA SER A 144 -2.67 -5.22 16.41
C SER A 144 -2.28 -6.53 17.10
N VAL A 145 -2.51 -6.65 18.41
CA VAL A 145 -2.15 -7.83 19.19
C VAL A 145 -3.28 -8.23 20.13
N ALA A 146 -3.39 -9.54 20.40
CA ALA A 146 -4.11 -10.04 21.55
C ALA A 146 -3.28 -9.79 22.81
N LEU A 147 -3.92 -9.38 23.90
CA LEU A 147 -3.23 -8.90 25.10
C LEU A 147 -3.85 -9.46 26.37
N ASP A 148 -3.03 -10.10 27.19
CA ASP A 148 -3.35 -10.48 28.55
C ASP A 148 -2.87 -9.39 29.50
N VAL A 149 -3.80 -8.69 30.16
CA VAL A 149 -3.45 -7.64 31.13
C VAL A 149 -3.48 -8.22 32.54
N PHE A 150 -2.34 -8.22 33.23
CA PHE A 150 -2.21 -8.83 34.55
C PHE A 150 -2.65 -7.87 35.66
N PHE A 151 -2.15 -6.64 35.65
CA PHE A 151 -2.50 -5.66 36.67
C PHE A 151 -2.28 -4.22 36.25
N LEU A 152 -2.96 -3.34 36.98
CA LEU A 152 -2.78 -1.89 36.97
C LEU A 152 -2.33 -1.42 38.35
N ASP A 153 -1.28 -0.62 38.43
CA ASP A 153 -0.80 -0.01 39.67
C ASP A 153 -0.67 1.51 39.52
N SER A 154 -0.99 2.22 40.59
CA SER A 154 -0.95 3.67 40.68
C SER A 154 -0.50 4.10 42.05
N ASP A 155 0.73 3.74 42.40
CA ASP A 155 1.37 4.09 43.68
C ASP A 155 0.57 3.60 44.90
N GLY A 156 -0.12 2.46 44.76
CA GLY A 156 -1.01 1.94 45.79
C GLY A 156 -2.24 2.82 46.12
N ILE A 157 -2.59 3.78 45.26
CA ILE A 157 -3.81 4.58 45.37
C ILE A 157 -4.98 3.84 44.72
N ALA A 158 -6.17 3.96 45.33
CA ALA A 158 -7.39 3.40 44.78
C ALA A 158 -7.72 4.00 43.40
N VAL A 159 -8.18 3.15 42.49
CA VAL A 159 -8.81 3.59 41.24
C VAL A 159 -10.31 3.42 41.40
N ASP A 160 -11.03 4.53 41.30
CA ASP A 160 -12.47 4.50 41.24
C ASP A 160 -12.88 4.09 39.82
N ILE A 161 -13.75 3.09 39.72
CA ILE A 161 -14.40 2.74 38.46
C ILE A 161 -15.35 3.89 38.14
N CYS A 162 -15.10 4.54 37.00
CA CYS A 162 -16.04 5.52 36.51
C CYS A 162 -17.20 4.79 35.81
N GLU A 163 -18.31 4.64 36.52
CA GLU A 163 -19.61 4.57 35.88
C GLU A 163 -19.88 5.97 35.30
N PHE A 164 -19.80 6.10 33.98
CA PHE A 164 -20.29 7.30 33.29
C PHE A 164 -21.70 6.97 32.80
N PRO A 165 -22.75 7.27 33.58
CA PRO A 165 -24.05 7.47 32.95
C PRO A 165 -23.92 8.65 31.99
N GLU A 166 -24.60 8.58 30.84
CA GLU A 166 -24.85 9.68 29.87
C GLU A 166 -24.10 9.67 28.52
N PHE A 167 -23.20 8.73 28.21
CA PHE A 167 -22.64 8.62 26.84
C PHE A 167 -23.40 7.61 25.98
N PRO A 168 -23.89 7.99 24.78
CA PRO A 168 -24.44 7.04 23.82
C PRO A 168 -23.45 5.93 23.47
N ARG A 169 -23.92 4.69 23.47
CA ARG A 169 -23.16 3.50 23.07
C ARG A 169 -23.23 3.36 21.56
N TRP A 170 -22.09 3.18 20.92
CA TRP A 170 -22.00 3.07 19.48
C TRP A 170 -21.24 1.82 19.08
N ILE A 171 -21.91 0.97 18.28
CA ILE A 171 -21.27 -0.19 17.64
C ILE A 171 -20.87 0.21 16.22
N CYS A 172 -19.60 0.04 15.90
CA CYS A 172 -19.09 0.28 14.56
C CYS A 172 -18.51 -1.01 13.99
N TYR A 173 -19.23 -1.67 13.08
CA TYR A 173 -18.80 -2.90 12.41
C TYR A 173 -18.18 -2.58 11.06
N GLY A 174 -17.10 -3.26 10.72
CA GLY A 174 -16.55 -3.18 9.37
C GLY A 174 -15.22 -3.89 9.16
N SER A 175 -14.50 -3.42 8.14
CA SER A 175 -13.27 -4.03 7.63
C SER A 175 -12.02 -3.55 8.38
N SER A 176 -10.85 -3.72 7.74
CA SER A 176 -9.59 -3.12 8.18
C SER A 176 -9.66 -1.60 8.28
N ILE A 177 -10.51 -0.94 7.49
CA ILE A 177 -10.69 0.52 7.53
C ILE A 177 -11.27 0.94 8.88
N THR A 178 -12.30 0.23 9.34
CA THR A 178 -12.94 0.40 10.65
C THR A 178 -12.05 -0.04 11.80
N HIS A 179 -11.25 -1.10 11.62
CA HIS A 179 -10.27 -1.55 12.61
C HIS A 179 -9.21 -0.47 12.93
N GLY A 180 -8.93 0.44 11.97
CA GLY A 180 -7.84 1.42 12.06
C GLY A 180 -6.66 1.14 11.13
N GLY A 181 -6.80 0.15 10.24
CA GLY A 181 -5.88 -0.20 9.15
C GLY A 181 -4.49 -0.70 9.61
N PRO A 182 -3.71 -1.30 8.69
CA PRO A 182 -2.28 -1.57 8.92
C PRO A 182 -1.40 -0.28 8.87
N SER A 183 -2.03 0.88 8.68
CA SER A 183 -1.49 1.99 7.91
C SER A 183 -1.41 3.33 8.64
N GLY A 184 -1.39 3.32 9.98
CA GLY A 184 -0.93 4.50 10.71
C GLY A 184 -1.97 5.25 11.55
N SER A 185 -3.13 4.69 11.89
CA SER A 185 -3.86 5.16 13.08
C SER A 185 -3.47 4.35 14.31
N SER A 186 -3.15 5.03 15.40
CA SER A 186 -3.14 4.43 16.73
C SER A 186 -4.58 4.07 17.15
N ALA A 187 -4.74 3.31 18.23
CA ALA A 187 -6.05 2.91 18.74
C ALA A 187 -7.01 4.10 18.90
N SER A 188 -6.52 5.23 19.41
CA SER A 188 -7.33 6.43 19.65
C SER A 188 -7.51 7.35 18.44
N THR A 189 -6.88 7.04 17.30
CA THR A 189 -6.90 7.88 16.08
C THR A 189 -7.49 7.18 14.85
N SER A 190 -8.03 5.97 15.01
CA SER A 190 -8.92 5.37 14.03
C SER A 190 -10.17 6.25 13.84
N TRP A 191 -10.78 6.25 12.65
CA TRP A 191 -11.97 7.08 12.42
C TRP A 191 -13.10 6.82 13.44
N PRO A 192 -13.38 5.57 13.91
CA PRO A 192 -14.38 5.38 14.94
C PRO A 192 -13.94 5.95 16.29
N ALA A 193 -12.66 5.83 16.65
CA ALA A 193 -12.16 6.43 17.90
C ALA A 193 -12.23 7.96 17.86
N LEU A 194 -11.90 8.58 16.72
CA LEU A 194 -12.02 10.02 16.52
C LEU A 194 -13.48 10.49 16.61
N CYS A 195 -14.41 9.79 15.95
CA CYS A 195 -15.84 10.05 16.07
C CYS A 195 -16.30 9.94 17.53
N ALA A 196 -15.96 8.84 18.21
CA ALA A 196 -16.43 8.57 19.57
C ALA A 196 -15.89 9.58 20.59
N ARG A 197 -14.62 9.99 20.45
CA ARG A 197 -14.03 11.02 21.31
C ARG A 197 -14.64 12.39 21.05
N GLY A 198 -14.80 12.78 19.78
CA GLY A 198 -15.42 14.06 19.43
C GLY A 198 -16.89 14.15 19.84
N ALA A 199 -17.62 13.05 19.69
CA ALA A 199 -19.04 12.95 20.00
C ALA A 199 -19.36 12.60 21.47
N LYS A 200 -18.34 12.24 22.27
CA LYS A 200 -18.47 11.68 23.62
C LYS A 200 -19.35 10.42 23.66
N TRP A 201 -19.01 9.45 22.81
CA TRP A 201 -19.68 8.15 22.72
C TRP A 201 -18.83 7.02 23.29
N GLU A 202 -19.51 5.98 23.74
CA GLU A 202 -18.91 4.73 24.19
C GLU A 202 -18.78 3.79 22.98
N LEU A 203 -17.59 3.78 22.36
CA LEU A 203 -17.30 2.97 21.17
C LEU A 203 -17.09 1.50 21.53
N CYS A 204 -17.80 0.62 20.83
CA CYS A 204 -17.45 -0.78 20.60
C CYS A 204 -17.03 -0.95 19.13
N ASN A 205 -15.72 -1.04 18.88
CA ASN A 205 -15.17 -1.15 17.53
C ASN A 205 -15.17 -2.62 17.09
N LEU A 206 -16.08 -3.00 16.20
CA LEU A 206 -16.16 -4.32 15.58
C LEU A 206 -15.56 -4.32 14.17
N GLY A 207 -14.53 -3.52 13.95
CA GLY A 207 -13.70 -3.57 12.75
C GLY A 207 -12.78 -4.79 12.79
N PHE A 208 -12.87 -5.65 11.79
CA PHE A 208 -12.04 -6.85 11.67
C PHE A 208 -11.29 -6.83 10.34
N GLY A 209 -9.96 -6.67 10.40
CA GLY A 209 -9.15 -6.50 9.21
C GLY A 209 -9.19 -7.73 8.32
N ALA A 210 -9.60 -7.55 7.06
CA ALA A 210 -9.81 -8.61 6.07
C ALA A 210 -10.97 -9.60 6.37
N GLU A 211 -11.79 -9.36 7.40
CA GLU A 211 -12.79 -10.32 7.91
C GLU A 211 -14.23 -9.76 7.92
N CYS A 212 -14.53 -8.71 7.15
CA CYS A 212 -15.89 -8.16 7.04
C CYS A 212 -16.71 -8.86 5.94
N TYR A 213 -17.31 -10.01 6.27
CA TYR A 213 -18.09 -10.85 5.33
C TYR A 213 -19.59 -10.94 5.62
N LEU A 214 -20.14 -10.11 6.51
CA LEU A 214 -21.55 -10.14 6.92
C LEU A 214 -21.94 -11.48 7.57
N ASP A 215 -21.05 -12.03 8.40
CA ASP A 215 -21.26 -13.26 9.14
C ASP A 215 -22.49 -13.17 10.05
N PRO A 216 -23.49 -14.08 9.93
CA PRO A 216 -24.66 -14.07 10.81
C PRO A 216 -24.30 -14.17 12.30
N SER A 217 -23.21 -14.86 12.63
CA SER A 217 -22.66 -14.96 13.99
C SER A 217 -22.25 -13.60 14.55
N VAL A 218 -21.73 -12.69 13.73
CA VAL A 218 -21.41 -11.31 14.14
C VAL A 218 -22.69 -10.48 14.25
N ALA A 219 -23.67 -10.66 13.35
CA ALA A 219 -24.97 -10.00 13.45
C ALA A 219 -25.67 -10.32 14.79
N MET A 220 -25.60 -11.58 15.26
CA MET A 220 -26.12 -11.99 16.57
C MET A 220 -25.37 -11.33 17.73
N VAL A 221 -24.04 -11.16 17.61
CA VAL A 221 -23.28 -10.41 18.61
C VAL A 221 -23.76 -8.96 18.67
N ILE A 222 -23.95 -8.30 17.52
CA ILE A 222 -24.47 -6.92 17.47
C ILE A 222 -25.89 -6.85 18.05
N ARG A 223 -26.77 -7.77 17.65
CA ARG A 223 -28.14 -7.91 18.16
C ARG A 223 -28.17 -7.99 19.69
N ASP A 224 -27.28 -8.78 20.28
CA ASP A 224 -27.29 -9.01 21.72
C ASP A 224 -26.47 -7.98 22.52
N THR A 225 -25.71 -7.10 21.85
CA THR A 225 -24.87 -6.08 22.49
C THR A 225 -25.67 -4.77 22.63
N PRO A 226 -25.80 -4.20 23.84
CA PRO A 226 -26.52 -2.93 24.01
C PRO A 226 -25.85 -1.78 23.27
N CYS A 227 -26.62 -1.06 22.45
CA CYS A 227 -26.15 0.11 21.70
C CYS A 227 -27.27 1.12 21.50
N ASP A 228 -26.89 2.37 21.27
CA ASP A 228 -27.79 3.49 20.97
C ASP A 228 -27.64 3.95 19.50
N PHE A 229 -26.54 3.57 18.84
CA PHE A 229 -26.28 3.78 17.41
C PHE A 229 -25.47 2.61 16.82
N ILE A 230 -25.67 2.33 15.53
CA ILE A 230 -24.91 1.32 14.79
C ILE A 230 -24.41 1.88 13.45
N THR A 231 -23.15 1.63 13.13
CA THR A 231 -22.59 1.88 11.80
C THR A 231 -22.06 0.59 11.20
N LEU A 232 -22.39 0.32 9.94
CA LEU A 232 -21.95 -0.85 9.18
C LEU A 232 -21.14 -0.41 7.96
N GLU A 233 -19.82 -0.56 7.99
CA GLU A 233 -18.92 -0.33 6.85
C GLU A 233 -18.60 -1.66 6.15
N VAL A 234 -19.15 -1.85 4.96
CA VAL A 234 -19.23 -3.19 4.34
C VAL A 234 -18.78 -3.22 2.89
N GLY A 235 -18.40 -4.41 2.43
CA GLY A 235 -18.26 -4.75 1.01
C GLY A 235 -16.83 -4.79 0.49
N ILE A 236 -15.87 -4.06 1.06
CA ILE A 236 -14.50 -4.03 0.53
C ILE A 236 -13.81 -5.41 0.59
N ASN A 237 -13.96 -6.16 1.69
CA ASN A 237 -13.36 -7.50 1.81
C ASN A 237 -14.05 -8.53 0.90
N ILE A 238 -15.37 -8.42 0.76
CA ILE A 238 -16.16 -9.22 -0.18
C ILE A 238 -15.67 -9.00 -1.62
N GLN A 239 -15.38 -7.75 -1.97
CA GLN A 239 -14.86 -7.37 -3.28
C GLN A 239 -13.44 -7.92 -3.51
N THR A 240 -12.53 -7.73 -2.55
CA THR A 240 -11.12 -8.11 -2.73
C THR A 240 -10.88 -9.62 -2.71
N THR A 241 -11.81 -10.40 -2.15
CA THR A 241 -11.69 -11.86 -2.03
C THR A 241 -12.67 -12.65 -2.88
N THR A 242 -13.57 -11.97 -3.62
CA THR A 242 -14.60 -12.61 -4.43
C THR A 242 -15.57 -13.49 -3.61
N ALA A 243 -15.82 -13.13 -2.35
CA ALA A 243 -16.60 -13.96 -1.44
C ALA A 243 -18.09 -14.06 -1.83
N MET A 244 -18.64 -13.03 -2.49
CA MET A 244 -20.07 -12.97 -2.84
C MET A 244 -20.29 -12.33 -4.21
N ASN A 245 -21.31 -12.81 -4.92
CA ASN A 245 -21.89 -12.15 -6.10
C ASN A 245 -23.07 -11.24 -5.69
N VAL A 246 -23.67 -10.55 -6.65
CA VAL A 246 -24.83 -9.65 -6.42
C VAL A 246 -25.95 -10.36 -5.66
N ARG A 247 -26.32 -11.58 -6.07
CA ARG A 247 -27.42 -12.35 -5.46
C ARG A 247 -27.15 -12.67 -4.00
N THR A 248 -25.94 -13.14 -3.68
CA THR A 248 -25.60 -13.55 -2.32
C THR A 248 -25.31 -12.35 -1.41
N PHE A 249 -24.71 -11.28 -1.93
CA PHE A 249 -24.42 -10.07 -1.17
C PHE A 249 -25.70 -9.37 -0.70
N SER A 250 -26.64 -9.09 -1.60
CA SER A 250 -27.87 -8.37 -1.23
C SER A 250 -28.69 -9.16 -0.21
N SER A 251 -28.76 -10.49 -0.37
CA SER A 251 -29.42 -11.36 0.61
C SER A 251 -28.71 -11.37 1.95
N ALA A 252 -27.38 -11.42 1.97
CA ALA A 252 -26.58 -11.43 3.19
C ALA A 252 -26.73 -10.10 3.96
N LEU A 253 -26.61 -8.96 3.27
CA LEU A 253 -26.71 -7.63 3.89
C LEU A 253 -28.09 -7.40 4.51
N MET A 254 -29.17 -7.66 3.76
CA MET A 254 -30.53 -7.53 4.29
C MET A 254 -30.78 -8.51 5.45
N GLY A 255 -30.31 -9.75 5.35
CA GLY A 255 -30.41 -10.73 6.43
C GLY A 255 -29.67 -10.29 7.70
N PHE A 256 -28.44 -9.81 7.54
CA PHE A 256 -27.60 -9.29 8.63
C PHE A 256 -28.30 -8.14 9.37
N ILE A 257 -28.85 -7.16 8.63
CA ILE A 257 -29.59 -6.04 9.22
C ILE A 257 -30.87 -6.52 9.92
N ARG A 258 -31.60 -7.47 9.32
CA ARG A 258 -32.81 -8.02 9.95
C ARG A 258 -32.52 -8.75 11.26
N ILE A 259 -31.41 -9.48 11.36
CA ILE A 259 -30.97 -10.10 12.63
C ILE A 259 -30.71 -9.02 13.69
N ILE A 260 -30.02 -7.94 13.34
CA ILE A 260 -29.81 -6.81 14.26
C ILE A 260 -31.14 -6.21 14.72
N ARG A 261 -32.09 -6.03 13.79
CA ARG A 261 -33.43 -5.48 14.05
C ARG A 261 -34.32 -6.35 14.93
N GLU A 262 -33.98 -7.63 15.16
CA GLU A 262 -34.71 -8.48 16.12
C GLU A 262 -34.67 -7.92 17.55
N ALA A 263 -33.60 -7.18 17.90
CA ALA A 263 -33.43 -6.58 19.23
C ALA A 263 -33.35 -5.05 19.24
N HIS A 264 -32.96 -4.42 18.12
CA HIS A 264 -32.62 -3.00 18.09
C HIS A 264 -33.52 -2.16 17.18
N GLY A 265 -34.19 -1.15 17.76
CA GLY A 265 -34.89 -0.09 17.01
C GLY A 265 -34.06 1.15 16.71
N VAL A 266 -32.77 1.15 17.05
CA VAL A 266 -31.87 2.33 17.00
C VAL A 266 -31.45 2.70 15.57
N PRO A 267 -30.95 3.91 15.31
CA PRO A 267 -30.44 4.27 13.98
C PRO A 267 -29.28 3.37 13.50
N ILE A 268 -29.38 2.91 12.25
CA ILE A 268 -28.31 2.17 11.55
C ILE A 268 -27.85 3.00 10.35
N LEU A 269 -26.56 3.36 10.33
CA LEU A 269 -25.90 3.95 9.16
C LEU A 269 -25.12 2.87 8.39
N VAL A 270 -25.52 2.57 7.16
CA VAL A 270 -24.82 1.63 6.27
C VAL A 270 -23.92 2.40 5.32
N ILE A 271 -22.62 2.18 5.46
CA ILE A 271 -21.55 2.78 4.66
C ILE A 271 -21.11 1.75 3.61
N SER A 272 -21.23 2.11 2.34
CA SER A 272 -20.74 1.29 1.23
C SER A 272 -19.20 1.37 1.09
N PRO A 273 -18.54 0.53 0.24
CA PRO A 273 -17.08 0.53 0.16
C PRO A 273 -16.46 1.90 -0.14
N LEU A 274 -15.28 2.18 0.39
CA LEU A 274 -14.49 3.37 0.01
C LEU A 274 -14.03 3.30 -1.46
N ARG A 275 -13.55 4.41 -2.00
CA ARG A 275 -12.87 4.45 -3.31
C ARG A 275 -11.61 3.59 -3.29
N TYR A 276 -11.42 2.77 -4.31
CA TYR A 276 -10.16 2.04 -4.52
C TYR A 276 -9.91 1.85 -6.02
N GLY A 277 -9.05 2.71 -6.57
CA GLY A 277 -8.87 2.89 -8.02
C GLY A 277 -8.68 1.62 -8.84
N PRO A 278 -7.88 0.61 -8.42
CA PRO A 278 -7.71 -0.63 -9.18
C PRO A 278 -8.97 -1.43 -9.45
N LEU A 279 -10.04 -1.25 -8.66
CA LEU A 279 -11.23 -2.12 -8.67
C LEU A 279 -12.54 -1.32 -8.77
N GLU A 280 -12.44 -0.03 -9.07
CA GLU A 280 -13.58 0.88 -9.10
C GLU A 280 -14.61 0.50 -10.17
N ASP A 281 -14.16 0.25 -11.40
CA ASP A 281 -15.01 -0.02 -12.57
C ASP A 281 -14.90 -1.48 -13.08
N ARG A 282 -14.27 -2.38 -12.34
CA ARG A 282 -14.10 -3.77 -12.78
C ARG A 282 -14.23 -4.76 -11.64
N ALA A 283 -14.86 -5.88 -11.96
CA ALA A 283 -14.91 -7.04 -11.09
C ALA A 283 -13.49 -7.54 -10.74
N PRO A 284 -13.31 -8.10 -9.54
CA PRO A 284 -12.09 -8.82 -9.21
C PRO A 284 -11.89 -9.98 -10.20
N LEU A 285 -10.63 -10.21 -10.62
CA LEU A 285 -10.23 -11.29 -11.52
C LEU A 285 -10.88 -11.28 -12.92
N ASN A 286 -11.47 -10.16 -13.38
CA ASN A 286 -12.20 -10.05 -14.64
C ASN A 286 -13.35 -11.08 -14.80
N LYS A 287 -13.89 -11.59 -13.69
CA LYS A 287 -15.01 -12.53 -13.71
C LYS A 287 -16.31 -11.77 -13.56
N ALA A 288 -17.17 -11.82 -14.58
CA ALA A 288 -18.43 -11.06 -14.65
C ALA A 288 -19.47 -11.42 -13.57
N GLU A 289 -19.28 -12.54 -12.86
CA GLU A 289 -20.15 -12.96 -11.75
C GLU A 289 -19.91 -12.17 -10.46
N PHE A 290 -18.77 -11.50 -10.33
CA PHE A 290 -18.43 -10.67 -9.16
C PHE A 290 -18.59 -9.19 -9.46
N MET A 291 -18.68 -8.39 -8.40
CA MET A 291 -18.96 -6.96 -8.49
C MET A 291 -17.69 -6.11 -8.47
N SER A 292 -17.68 -5.05 -9.27
CA SER A 292 -16.86 -3.85 -9.06
C SER A 292 -17.28 -3.12 -7.78
N LEU A 293 -16.44 -2.19 -7.30
CA LEU A 293 -16.81 -1.38 -6.13
C LEU A 293 -18.03 -0.51 -6.42
N LYS A 294 -18.13 0.04 -7.63
CA LYS A 294 -19.29 0.82 -8.06
C LYS A 294 -20.59 0.01 -7.99
N GLU A 295 -20.56 -1.24 -8.46
CA GLU A 295 -21.71 -2.16 -8.36
C GLU A 295 -22.03 -2.51 -6.91
N LEU A 296 -21.04 -2.75 -6.05
CA LEU A 296 -21.26 -2.97 -4.62
C LEU A 296 -21.89 -1.77 -3.92
N ARG A 297 -21.49 -0.53 -4.24
CA ARG A 297 -22.13 0.67 -3.69
C ARG A 297 -23.58 0.77 -4.13
N HIS A 298 -23.85 0.48 -5.41
CA HIS A 298 -25.22 0.43 -5.93
C HIS A 298 -26.06 -0.64 -5.22
N CYS A 299 -25.55 -1.87 -5.07
CA CYS A 299 -26.24 -2.95 -4.38
C CYS A 299 -26.51 -2.61 -2.90
N THR A 300 -25.52 -2.02 -2.22
CA THR A 300 -25.64 -1.59 -0.82
C THR A 300 -26.75 -0.55 -0.67
N ARG A 301 -26.76 0.47 -1.54
CA ARG A 301 -27.81 1.51 -1.56
C ARG A 301 -29.18 0.90 -1.78
N SER A 302 -29.31 0.03 -2.79
CA SER A 302 -30.58 -0.64 -3.10
C SER A 302 -31.10 -1.48 -1.93
N CYS A 303 -30.24 -2.20 -1.20
CA CYS A 303 -30.66 -2.95 -0.02
C CYS A 303 -31.21 -2.03 1.09
N VAL A 304 -30.56 -0.90 1.34
CA VAL A 304 -31.01 0.07 2.35
C VAL A 304 -32.35 0.70 1.94
N GLU A 305 -32.48 1.11 0.68
CA GLU A 305 -33.72 1.67 0.13
C GLU A 305 -34.87 0.65 0.23
N THR A 306 -34.64 -0.61 -0.13
CA THR A 306 -35.64 -1.69 -0.01
C THR A 306 -36.08 -1.89 1.44
N LEU A 307 -35.15 -1.92 2.41
CA LEU A 307 -35.51 -2.05 3.83
C LEU A 307 -36.32 -0.85 4.33
N ALA A 308 -35.98 0.36 3.89
CA ALA A 308 -36.73 1.57 4.22
C ALA A 308 -38.15 1.56 3.62
N GLU A 309 -38.30 1.14 2.36
CA GLU A 309 -39.60 0.94 1.69
C GLU A 309 -40.48 -0.11 2.40
N LEU A 310 -39.85 -1.13 2.98
CA LEU A 310 -40.51 -2.15 3.79
C LEU A 310 -40.80 -1.69 5.24
N GLY A 311 -40.49 -0.45 5.59
CA GLY A 311 -40.94 0.20 6.81
C GLY A 311 -39.83 0.50 7.85
N ASP A 312 -38.56 0.17 7.59
CA ASP A 312 -37.47 0.56 8.50
C ASP A 312 -37.17 2.07 8.39
N GLN A 313 -37.72 2.87 9.30
CA GLN A 313 -37.56 4.34 9.28
C GLN A 313 -36.21 4.81 9.83
N ASN A 314 -35.44 3.93 10.47
CA ASN A 314 -34.20 4.26 11.18
C ASN A 314 -32.97 3.64 10.49
N ILE A 315 -33.05 3.37 9.19
CA ILE A 315 -31.93 2.90 8.37
C ILE A 315 -31.51 3.99 7.37
N HIS A 316 -30.21 4.24 7.27
CA HIS A 316 -29.66 5.31 6.46
C HIS A 316 -28.48 4.81 5.62
N TYR A 317 -28.39 5.30 4.38
CA TYR A 317 -27.28 5.01 3.48
C TYR A 317 -26.27 6.16 3.48
N CYS A 318 -24.97 5.82 3.55
CA CYS A 318 -23.85 6.72 3.31
C CYS A 318 -22.98 6.19 2.18
N ASP A 319 -22.62 7.08 1.24
CA ASP A 319 -21.77 6.72 0.12
C ASP A 319 -20.29 6.69 0.52
N GLY A 320 -19.72 5.49 0.62
CA GLY A 320 -18.31 5.31 0.97
C GLY A 320 -17.33 6.00 0.02
N PHE A 321 -17.73 6.24 -1.22
CA PHE A 321 -16.89 6.95 -2.20
C PHE A 321 -16.54 8.37 -1.74
N GLN A 322 -17.43 9.00 -0.98
CA GLN A 322 -17.30 10.40 -0.55
C GLN A 322 -16.48 10.55 0.74
N LEU A 323 -16.26 9.45 1.48
CA LEU A 323 -15.57 9.49 2.77
C LEU A 323 -14.09 9.87 2.64
N VAL A 324 -13.48 9.58 1.49
CA VAL A 324 -12.10 9.98 1.19
C VAL A 324 -12.08 10.71 -0.15
N SER A 325 -11.76 11.99 -0.10
CA SER A 325 -11.81 12.89 -1.25
C SER A 325 -10.71 12.65 -2.28
N LYS A 326 -9.56 12.11 -1.87
CA LYS A 326 -8.37 11.97 -2.72
C LYS A 326 -7.55 10.72 -2.37
N ASP A 327 -6.94 10.09 -3.38
CA ASP A 327 -6.15 8.86 -3.20
C ASP A 327 -4.87 9.12 -2.38
N GLU A 328 -4.36 10.36 -2.31
CA GLU A 328 -3.20 10.73 -1.49
C GLU A 328 -3.44 10.57 0.02
N LEU A 329 -4.71 10.49 0.44
CA LEU A 329 -5.09 10.23 1.83
C LEU A 329 -5.08 8.72 2.14
N LEU A 330 -4.87 7.85 1.15
CA LEU A 330 -4.83 6.39 1.29
C LEU A 330 -3.39 5.86 1.32
N PHE A 331 -2.94 5.33 2.45
CA PHE A 331 -1.61 4.79 2.69
C PHE A 331 -1.10 3.89 1.58
N ASP A 332 -1.74 2.75 1.34
CA ASP A 332 -1.38 1.74 0.32
C ASP A 332 -2.31 1.80 -0.91
N GLY A 333 -2.98 2.94 -1.08
CA GLY A 333 -4.01 3.12 -2.10
C GLY A 333 -5.37 2.55 -1.72
N LEU A 334 -5.50 1.80 -0.62
CA LEU A 334 -6.77 1.26 -0.09
C LEU A 334 -7.08 1.79 1.31
N HIS A 335 -6.13 1.67 2.23
CA HIS A 335 -6.34 2.00 3.64
C HIS A 335 -6.08 3.49 3.90
N PRO A 336 -6.97 4.20 4.62
CA PRO A 336 -6.74 5.59 4.99
C PRO A 336 -5.51 5.74 5.91
N GLY A 337 -4.68 6.74 5.62
CA GLY A 337 -3.67 7.25 6.57
C GLY A 337 -4.30 8.17 7.62
N PRO A 338 -3.52 8.78 8.53
CA PRO A 338 -4.05 9.64 9.62
C PRO A 338 -5.00 10.74 9.15
N GLU A 339 -4.64 11.45 8.07
CA GLU A 339 -5.46 12.53 7.51
C GLU A 339 -6.74 11.98 6.86
N GLY A 340 -6.66 10.79 6.24
CA GLY A 340 -7.82 10.08 5.70
C GLY A 340 -8.77 9.58 6.79
N GLN A 341 -8.24 9.02 7.88
CA GLN A 341 -9.02 8.60 9.06
C GLN A 341 -9.78 9.80 9.67
N ARG A 342 -9.12 10.96 9.77
CA ARG A 342 -9.76 12.20 10.20
C ARG A 342 -10.87 12.63 9.25
N GLN A 343 -10.62 12.65 7.94
CA GLN A 343 -11.65 13.03 6.96
C GLN A 343 -12.88 12.11 7.03
N ILE A 344 -12.66 10.81 7.17
CA ILE A 344 -13.76 9.85 7.38
C ILE A 344 -14.55 10.21 8.63
N ALA A 345 -13.86 10.50 9.75
CA ALA A 345 -14.53 10.86 11.00
C ALA A 345 -15.38 12.13 10.87
N GLU A 346 -14.87 13.16 10.18
CA GLU A 346 -15.61 14.41 9.92
C GLU A 346 -16.89 14.16 9.11
N VAL A 347 -16.78 13.39 8.02
CA VAL A 347 -17.92 13.08 7.16
C VAL A 347 -18.93 12.20 7.91
N VAL A 348 -18.50 11.14 8.59
CA VAL A 348 -19.40 10.24 9.31
C VAL A 348 -20.14 10.98 10.44
N LEU A 349 -19.46 11.83 11.20
CA LEU A 349 -20.14 12.64 12.23
C LEU A 349 -21.19 13.58 11.61
N SER A 350 -20.91 14.16 10.45
CA SER A 350 -21.87 14.99 9.71
C SER A 350 -23.08 14.18 9.23
N GLU A 351 -22.86 12.96 8.72
CA GLU A 351 -23.92 12.04 8.28
C GLU A 351 -24.78 11.56 9.46
N LEU A 352 -24.16 11.23 10.60
CA LEU A 352 -24.87 10.83 11.81
C LEU A 352 -25.72 11.99 12.37
N ARG A 353 -25.20 13.21 12.37
CA ARG A 353 -25.97 14.40 12.77
C ARG A 353 -27.15 14.66 11.84
N SER A 354 -26.91 14.66 10.53
CA SER A 354 -27.93 15.03 9.54
C SER A 354 -29.02 13.97 9.35
N ARG A 355 -28.68 12.68 9.50
CA ARG A 355 -29.61 11.58 9.20
C ARG A 355 -30.12 10.85 10.43
N CYS A 356 -29.30 10.72 11.47
CA CYS A 356 -29.63 9.92 12.65
C CYS A 356 -30.09 10.77 13.85
N GLY A 357 -30.26 12.09 13.67
CA GLY A 357 -30.83 12.99 14.69
C GLY A 357 -29.94 13.23 15.90
N TRP A 358 -28.63 13.08 15.77
CA TRP A 358 -27.69 13.34 16.86
C TRP A 358 -27.24 14.81 16.90
N ASP A 359 -27.51 15.50 18.01
CA ASP A 359 -27.21 16.94 18.18
C ASP A 359 -25.99 17.23 19.09
N GLY A 360 -25.12 16.24 19.29
CA GLY A 360 -23.94 16.39 20.15
C GLY A 360 -22.78 17.19 19.54
N PRO A 361 -21.69 17.37 20.31
CA PRO A 361 -20.52 18.15 19.88
C PRO A 361 -19.78 17.48 18.71
N LEU A 362 -19.35 18.27 17.72
CA LEU A 362 -18.65 17.80 16.51
C LEU A 362 -17.12 18.04 16.54
N GLU A 363 -16.58 18.42 17.68
CA GLU A 363 -15.17 18.81 17.76
C GLU A 363 -14.27 17.59 17.77
N LEU A 364 -13.64 17.31 16.64
CA LEU A 364 -12.59 16.31 16.59
C LEU A 364 -11.37 16.79 17.41
N PRO A 365 -10.67 15.86 18.07
CA PRO A 365 -9.35 16.11 18.67
C PRO A 365 -8.45 16.89 17.72
N PRO A 366 -7.65 17.88 18.17
CA PRO A 366 -6.71 18.56 17.27
C PRO A 366 -5.74 17.56 16.64
N ALA A 367 -5.44 17.74 15.35
CA ALA A 367 -4.38 16.99 14.70
C ALA A 367 -3.05 17.39 15.35
N LYS A 368 -2.22 16.43 15.75
CA LYS A 368 -0.87 16.75 16.22
C LYS A 368 0.01 17.13 15.03
N PRO A 369 0.91 18.10 15.18
CA PRO A 369 1.87 18.40 14.14
C PRO A 369 2.88 17.26 14.01
N THR A 370 2.75 16.45 12.96
CA THR A 370 3.77 15.49 12.49
C THR A 370 5.06 16.18 12.01
N VAL A 371 5.10 17.51 12.05
CA VAL A 371 6.02 18.38 11.31
C VAL A 371 7.44 18.40 11.89
N GLU A 372 7.63 18.29 13.20
CA GLU A 372 8.97 18.40 13.82
C GLU A 372 9.84 17.17 13.54
N LEU A 373 9.28 15.95 13.58
CA LEU A 373 9.98 14.72 13.16
C LEU A 373 10.15 14.64 11.63
N ALA A 374 9.20 15.22 10.87
CA ALA A 374 9.19 15.15 9.42
C ALA A 374 10.42 15.81 8.75
N ALA A 375 10.97 16.87 9.35
CA ALA A 375 12.19 17.53 8.87
C ALA A 375 13.46 16.73 9.21
N ALA A 376 13.42 15.86 10.23
CA ALA A 376 14.56 15.06 10.68
C ALA A 376 14.80 13.79 9.86
N LEU A 377 13.77 13.26 9.17
CA LEU A 377 13.87 12.00 8.41
C LEU A 377 14.54 12.11 7.05
N THR A 378 14.57 13.30 6.44
CA THR A 378 15.20 13.45 5.12
C THR A 378 16.72 13.48 5.26
N GLY A 379 17.43 12.64 4.50
CA GLY A 379 18.88 12.61 4.52
C GLY A 379 19.47 11.25 4.17
N ASP A 380 20.79 11.17 4.26
CA ASP A 380 21.54 9.95 4.05
C ASP A 380 21.60 9.11 5.33
N TYR A 381 21.44 7.80 5.18
CA TYR A 381 21.52 6.81 6.24
C TYR A 381 22.53 5.72 5.86
N MET A 382 23.25 5.23 6.87
CA MET A 382 23.96 3.96 6.83
C MET A 382 23.06 2.89 7.46
N VAL A 383 22.83 1.80 6.75
CA VAL A 383 21.92 0.72 7.17
C VAL A 383 22.72 -0.49 7.57
N ASP A 384 22.62 -0.85 8.84
CA ASP A 384 23.14 -2.08 9.42
C ASP A 384 22.03 -3.14 9.46
N LEU A 385 22.30 -4.31 8.87
CA LEU A 385 21.38 -5.45 8.90
C LEU A 385 21.92 -6.57 9.80
N PRO A 386 21.05 -7.25 10.56
CA PRO A 386 21.42 -8.44 11.30
C PRO A 386 22.02 -9.51 10.37
N GLY A 387 23.20 -10.01 10.72
CA GLY A 387 23.88 -11.08 9.99
C GLY A 387 24.68 -10.64 8.76
N GLU A 388 24.67 -9.35 8.40
CA GLU A 388 25.49 -8.83 7.31
C GLU A 388 26.76 -8.14 7.82
N THR A 389 27.85 -8.29 7.06
CA THR A 389 29.18 -7.76 7.45
C THR A 389 29.48 -6.39 6.84
N ARG A 390 28.67 -5.92 5.89
CA ARG A 390 28.87 -4.63 5.22
C ARG A 390 27.58 -3.82 5.26
N PRO A 391 27.59 -2.62 5.85
CA PRO A 391 26.42 -1.76 5.83
C PRO A 391 26.16 -1.24 4.42
N SER A 392 24.93 -0.79 4.18
CA SER A 392 24.51 -0.21 2.90
C SER A 392 24.02 1.21 3.07
N ARG A 393 24.30 2.09 2.12
CA ARG A 393 23.81 3.46 2.14
C ARG A 393 22.39 3.56 1.57
N THR A 394 21.53 4.27 2.27
CA THR A 394 20.15 4.56 1.88
C THR A 394 19.86 6.05 1.99
N LEU A 395 19.26 6.64 0.97
CA LEU A 395 18.79 8.02 1.00
C LEU A 395 17.29 8.06 1.25
N VAL A 396 16.86 8.84 2.23
CA VAL A 396 15.45 9.11 2.51
C VAL A 396 15.07 10.49 2.02
N LYS A 397 14.01 10.58 1.22
CA LYS A 397 13.44 11.85 0.73
C LYS A 397 11.94 11.92 1.02
N ARG A 398 11.46 13.11 1.40
CA ARG A 398 10.02 13.38 1.51
C ARG A 398 9.39 13.51 0.12
N LEU A 399 8.17 13.01 -0.04
CA LEU A 399 7.34 13.23 -1.22
C LEU A 399 6.65 14.61 -1.10
N GLU A 400 6.78 15.49 -2.09
CA GLU A 400 6.09 16.81 -2.13
C GLU A 400 4.57 16.61 -2.10
N GLY A 401 3.88 17.59 -1.52
CA GLY A 401 2.44 17.54 -1.28
C GLY A 401 2.01 16.63 -0.12
N CYS A 402 2.92 15.83 0.44
CA CYS A 402 2.64 14.94 1.56
C CYS A 402 3.41 15.35 2.82
N GLN A 403 2.74 15.41 3.98
CA GLN A 403 3.41 15.69 5.26
C GLN A 403 4.10 14.45 5.86
N SER A 404 3.59 13.26 5.58
CA SER A 404 3.95 12.00 6.25
C SER A 404 4.52 10.92 5.31
N ARG A 405 4.73 11.19 4.01
CA ARG A 405 5.25 10.18 3.06
C ARG A 405 6.67 10.46 2.61
N TYR A 406 7.47 9.40 2.58
CA TYR A 406 8.87 9.41 2.18
C TYR A 406 9.18 8.25 1.25
N VAL A 407 10.32 8.32 0.58
CA VAL A 407 10.91 7.22 -0.18
C VAL A 407 12.33 6.99 0.31
N ALA A 408 12.66 5.73 0.59
CA ALA A 408 14.01 5.26 0.86
C ALA A 408 14.59 4.60 -0.39
N ILE A 409 15.78 5.04 -0.79
CA ILE A 409 16.49 4.55 -1.98
C ILE A 409 17.86 4.04 -1.54
N SER A 410 18.09 2.73 -1.68
CA SER A 410 19.36 2.09 -1.32
C SER A 410 20.34 2.08 -2.49
N GLU A 411 21.64 2.00 -2.21
CA GLU A 411 22.66 1.66 -3.21
C GLU A 411 22.67 0.19 -3.61
N ARG A 412 22.01 -0.66 -2.83
CA ARG A 412 21.88 -2.09 -3.12
C ARG A 412 20.91 -2.32 -4.27
N ARG A 413 21.36 -3.07 -5.28
CA ARG A 413 20.56 -3.37 -6.49
C ARG A 413 19.39 -4.31 -6.21
N ASP A 414 19.52 -5.15 -5.19
CA ASP A 414 18.49 -6.08 -4.73
C ASP A 414 17.43 -5.40 -3.85
N TRP A 415 17.62 -4.14 -3.47
CA TRP A 415 16.67 -3.39 -2.64
C TRP A 415 15.90 -2.37 -3.49
N PRO A 416 14.65 -2.68 -3.87
CA PRO A 416 13.84 -1.70 -4.58
C PRO A 416 13.56 -0.48 -3.70
N PRO A 417 13.28 0.70 -4.29
CA PRO A 417 12.84 1.86 -3.53
C PRO A 417 11.64 1.52 -2.65
N ALA A 418 11.78 1.81 -1.36
CA ALA A 418 10.76 1.53 -0.37
C ALA A 418 10.00 2.81 -0.05
N GLN A 419 8.67 2.79 -0.18
CA GLN A 419 7.86 3.88 0.34
C GLN A 419 7.79 3.75 1.86
N LEU A 420 7.97 4.88 2.52
CA LEU A 420 7.91 5.00 3.96
C LEU A 420 6.76 5.92 4.34
N HIS A 421 6.09 5.57 5.43
CA HIS A 421 5.11 6.43 6.06
C HIS A 421 5.55 6.75 7.47
N LEU A 422 5.56 8.03 7.80
CA LEU A 422 5.86 8.53 9.14
C LEU A 422 4.57 8.72 9.92
N ARG A 423 4.52 8.14 11.11
CA ARG A 423 3.48 8.38 12.11
C ARG A 423 4.15 8.61 13.45
N ASP A 424 3.99 9.80 14.00
CA ASP A 424 4.62 10.18 15.27
C ASP A 424 6.14 9.85 15.24
N GLU A 425 6.64 9.07 16.19
CA GLU A 425 8.01 8.56 16.25
C GLU A 425 8.28 7.26 15.47
N PHE A 426 7.36 6.80 14.61
CA PHE A 426 7.49 5.55 13.86
C PHE A 426 7.53 5.74 12.35
N VAL A 427 8.31 4.90 11.70
CA VAL A 427 8.38 4.76 10.24
C VAL A 427 7.89 3.36 9.86
N PHE A 428 6.90 3.31 8.96
CA PHE A 428 6.36 2.08 8.41
C PHE A 428 6.83 1.91 6.98
N ILE A 429 7.29 0.71 6.62
CA ILE A 429 7.64 0.36 5.25
C ILE A 429 6.39 -0.18 4.56
N LEU A 430 5.83 0.59 3.61
CA LEU A 430 4.56 0.27 2.95
C LEU A 430 4.56 -1.10 2.27
N ASN A 431 5.69 -1.51 1.69
CA ASN A 431 5.80 -2.77 0.96
C ASN A 431 6.07 -3.97 1.90
N ILE A 432 6.36 -3.71 3.17
CA ILE A 432 6.69 -4.71 4.19
C ILE A 432 5.97 -4.31 5.49
N PRO A 433 4.64 -4.44 5.55
CA PRO A 433 3.81 -3.83 6.60
C PRO A 433 4.12 -4.34 8.02
N VAL A 434 4.73 -5.53 8.15
CA VAL A 434 5.23 -6.07 9.43
C VAL A 434 6.51 -5.40 9.93
N VAL A 435 7.24 -4.71 9.05
CA VAL A 435 8.48 -4.01 9.38
C VAL A 435 8.19 -2.53 9.59
N TRP A 436 8.18 -2.16 10.85
CA TRP A 436 8.16 -0.79 11.33
C TRP A 436 9.45 -0.48 12.07
N GLY A 437 9.82 0.80 12.15
CA GLY A 437 10.98 1.26 12.89
C GLY A 437 10.68 2.49 13.74
N GLN A 438 11.33 2.58 14.89
CA GLN A 438 11.23 3.69 15.82
C GLN A 438 12.34 4.70 15.53
N VAL A 439 11.98 5.98 15.45
CA VAL A 439 12.87 7.09 15.15
C VAL A 439 13.38 7.70 16.44
N GLU A 440 14.71 7.69 16.62
CA GLU A 440 15.41 8.25 17.76
C GLU A 440 16.51 9.21 17.27
N GLU A 441 16.21 10.51 17.21
CA GLU A 441 17.12 11.56 16.74
C GLU A 441 17.76 11.31 15.35
N LYS A 442 18.91 10.63 15.34
CA LYS A 442 19.73 10.28 14.18
C LYS A 442 19.70 8.79 13.86
N GLN A 443 18.87 8.00 14.54
CA GLN A 443 18.78 6.57 14.33
C GLN A 443 17.33 6.14 14.06
N ILE A 444 17.16 5.09 13.25
CA ILE A 444 15.89 4.38 13.13
C ILE A 444 16.16 2.91 13.44
N SER A 445 15.51 2.39 14.49
CA SER A 445 15.64 0.98 14.90
C SER A 445 14.41 0.22 14.44
N PHE A 446 14.59 -0.75 13.54
CA PHE A 446 13.50 -1.53 12.97
C PHE A 446 13.21 -2.81 13.76
N SER A 447 11.94 -3.20 13.75
CA SER A 447 11.40 -4.42 14.37
C SER A 447 12.10 -5.70 13.94
N ASN A 448 12.66 -5.76 12.73
CA ASN A 448 13.45 -6.89 12.23
C ASN A 448 14.94 -6.85 12.65
N GLY A 449 15.32 -5.93 13.53
CA GLY A 449 16.70 -5.73 14.00
C GLY A 449 17.57 -4.86 13.09
N ALA A 450 17.06 -4.37 11.95
CA ALA A 450 17.80 -3.42 11.13
C ALA A 450 17.95 -2.08 11.85
N VAL A 451 19.10 -1.42 11.69
CA VAL A 451 19.35 -0.10 12.29
C VAL A 451 19.84 0.86 11.22
N TRP A 452 19.22 2.03 11.13
CA TRP A 452 19.59 3.06 10.17
C TRP A 452 20.21 4.25 10.91
N HIS A 453 21.48 4.52 10.69
CA HIS A 453 22.21 5.65 11.28
C HIS A 453 22.32 6.81 10.30
N ARG A 454 21.79 7.97 10.66
CA ARG A 454 21.83 9.20 9.85
C ARG A 454 23.25 9.72 9.74
N LEU A 455 23.69 9.95 8.51
CA LEU A 455 25.01 10.48 8.21
C LEU A 455 25.03 12.01 8.33
N PRO A 456 26.16 12.62 8.78
CA PRO A 456 26.31 14.07 8.81
C PRO A 456 26.20 14.68 7.39
N SER A 457 25.42 15.75 7.26
CA SER A 457 25.07 16.40 5.99
C SER A 457 26.25 16.97 5.17
N GLN A 458 27.48 16.94 5.69
CA GLN A 458 28.66 17.57 5.07
C GLN A 458 29.86 16.65 4.78
N GLN A 459 29.87 15.37 5.16
CA GLN A 459 31.14 14.64 5.19
C GLN A 459 31.42 13.63 4.07
N TYR A 460 30.48 13.33 3.18
CA TYR A 460 30.74 12.37 2.10
C TYR A 460 30.12 12.79 0.76
N GLY A 461 30.93 13.46 -0.07
CA GLY A 461 30.73 13.67 -1.50
C GLY A 461 30.80 12.37 -2.31
N GLY A 462 30.01 11.37 -1.91
CA GLY A 462 29.91 10.08 -2.59
C GLY A 462 29.26 10.22 -3.96
N LYS A 463 30.09 10.43 -4.97
CA LYS A 463 29.74 10.46 -6.40
C LYS A 463 29.02 9.19 -6.91
N GLY A 464 29.01 8.11 -6.12
CA GLY A 464 28.33 6.84 -6.41
C GLY A 464 26.81 6.88 -6.21
N LEU A 465 26.32 7.41 -5.08
CA LEU A 465 24.87 7.50 -4.84
C LEU A 465 24.22 8.56 -5.73
N LYS A 466 24.95 9.63 -6.09
CA LYS A 466 24.48 10.63 -7.06
C LYS A 466 24.27 10.03 -8.46
N MET A 467 25.01 8.99 -8.84
CA MET A 467 24.77 8.26 -10.10
C MET A 467 23.57 7.32 -10.01
N LEU A 468 23.35 6.66 -8.87
CA LEU A 468 22.10 5.91 -8.62
C LEU A 468 20.89 6.85 -8.52
N LEU A 469 21.10 8.08 -8.04
CA LEU A 469 20.13 9.19 -8.05
C LEU A 469 19.94 9.82 -9.42
N LEU A 470 20.82 9.61 -10.40
CA LEU A 470 20.58 9.97 -11.80
C LEU A 470 19.83 8.85 -12.51
N SER A 471 20.07 7.58 -12.16
CA SER A 471 19.25 6.44 -12.60
C SER A 471 17.93 6.26 -11.83
N ALA A 472 17.69 7.06 -10.79
CA ALA A 472 16.44 7.09 -10.02
C ALA A 472 15.75 8.47 -10.03
N ARG A 473 16.41 9.52 -10.55
CA ARG A 473 15.71 10.75 -10.98
C ARG A 473 14.96 10.53 -12.29
N GLU A 474 15.42 9.60 -13.10
CA GLU A 474 14.88 9.35 -14.42
C GLU A 474 14.88 7.84 -14.64
N VAL A 475 13.75 7.31 -15.12
CA VAL A 475 13.45 5.90 -15.42
C VAL A 475 12.85 5.08 -14.28
N LEU A 476 11.53 5.15 -14.16
CA LEU A 476 10.72 3.96 -13.94
C LEU A 476 9.60 3.93 -14.99
N CYS A 477 9.82 3.12 -16.02
CA CYS A 477 8.79 2.73 -16.95
C CYS A 477 7.67 2.01 -16.18
N ARG A 478 6.41 2.38 -16.46
CA ARG A 478 5.27 1.47 -16.26
C ARG A 478 5.55 0.18 -17.04
N ASN A 479 6.06 -0.86 -16.38
CA ASN A 479 5.89 -2.26 -16.74
C ASN A 479 6.66 -3.20 -15.79
N THR A 480 6.09 -3.44 -14.63
CA THR A 480 5.92 -4.81 -14.13
C THR A 480 4.51 -4.87 -13.58
N SER A 481 3.80 -5.97 -13.81
CA SER A 481 2.43 -6.23 -13.34
C SER A 481 2.28 -6.21 -11.80
N ALA A 482 3.33 -5.86 -11.05
CA ALA A 482 3.35 -5.70 -9.60
C ALA A 482 3.44 -4.23 -9.12
N PHE A 483 3.73 -3.25 -9.99
CA PHE A 483 3.98 -1.86 -9.56
C PHE A 483 3.09 -0.83 -10.27
N LYS A 484 2.06 -0.35 -9.57
CA LYS A 484 1.33 0.87 -9.94
C LYS A 484 2.08 2.09 -9.41
N PHE A 485 3.07 2.57 -10.14
CA PHE A 485 3.68 3.87 -9.85
C PHE A 485 2.73 5.00 -10.28
N ASN A 486 2.39 5.90 -9.36
CA ASN A 486 1.49 7.03 -9.61
C ASN A 486 2.28 8.24 -10.14
N ALA A 487 1.85 8.80 -11.28
CA ALA A 487 2.50 9.96 -11.91
C ALA A 487 2.52 11.19 -10.98
N SER A 488 1.52 11.33 -10.10
CA SER A 488 1.49 12.42 -9.10
C SER A 488 2.56 12.27 -8.02
N VAL A 489 2.95 11.04 -7.69
CA VAL A 489 4.01 10.74 -6.70
C VAL A 489 5.40 11.05 -7.27
N GLY A 490 5.62 10.80 -8.56
CA GLY A 490 6.84 11.21 -9.25
C GLY A 490 6.98 12.73 -9.34
N ALA A 491 5.92 13.42 -9.79
CA ALA A 491 5.90 14.89 -9.83
C ALA A 491 6.21 15.49 -8.46
N GLY A 492 5.62 14.93 -7.40
CA GLY A 492 5.90 15.35 -6.04
C GLY A 492 7.31 14.99 -5.53
N ALA A 493 8.08 14.10 -6.15
CA ALA A 493 9.48 13.89 -5.75
C ALA A 493 10.45 14.85 -6.47
N GLY A 494 9.92 15.88 -7.14
CA GLY A 494 10.63 16.72 -8.08
C GLY A 494 11.03 15.98 -9.36
N TRP A 495 10.35 14.87 -9.69
CA TRP A 495 10.61 14.11 -10.91
C TRP A 495 9.79 14.71 -12.05
N LYS A 496 10.43 14.97 -13.19
CA LYS A 496 9.73 15.44 -14.38
C LYS A 496 9.32 14.24 -15.20
N LEU A 497 8.01 14.10 -15.45
CA LEU A 497 7.50 13.01 -16.25
C LEU A 497 7.66 13.34 -17.74
N LEU A 498 8.65 12.73 -18.35
CA LEU A 498 8.80 12.65 -19.79
C LEU A 498 7.85 11.58 -20.33
N THR A 499 6.67 12.00 -20.75
CA THR A 499 5.65 11.09 -21.29
C THR A 499 5.03 11.64 -22.57
N CYS A 500 4.59 10.71 -23.40
CA CYS A 500 3.68 10.92 -24.52
C CYS A 500 2.40 10.10 -24.28
N ASP A 501 1.49 10.07 -25.26
CA ASP A 501 0.31 9.20 -25.19
C ASP A 501 0.75 7.74 -24.93
N PRO A 502 0.24 7.07 -23.89
CA PRO A 502 0.56 5.67 -23.59
C PRO A 502 0.35 4.71 -24.78
N LYS A 503 -0.55 5.04 -25.70
CA LYS A 503 -0.76 4.26 -26.93
C LYS A 503 0.47 4.27 -27.83
N ILE A 504 1.18 5.40 -27.93
CA ILE A 504 2.43 5.51 -28.71
C ILE A 504 3.48 4.57 -28.13
N VAL A 505 3.66 4.59 -26.81
CA VAL A 505 4.60 3.69 -26.10
C VAL A 505 4.23 2.22 -26.31
N ASP A 506 2.94 1.89 -26.26
CA ASP A 506 2.47 0.51 -26.44
C ASP A 506 2.68 0.00 -27.88
N VAL A 507 2.44 0.86 -28.88
CA VAL A 507 2.68 0.55 -30.29
C VAL A 507 4.17 0.31 -30.55
N LEU A 508 5.04 1.20 -30.08
CA LEU A 508 6.48 1.10 -30.33
C LEU A 508 7.12 -0.15 -29.70
N ARG A 509 6.76 -0.47 -28.44
CA ARG A 509 7.35 -1.59 -27.70
C ARG A 509 6.86 -2.96 -28.17
N ASN A 510 5.64 -3.05 -28.70
CA ASN A 510 5.07 -4.31 -29.15
C ASN A 510 5.52 -4.57 -30.60
N LYS A 511 6.31 -5.61 -30.82
CA LYS A 511 6.90 -5.92 -32.12
C LYS A 511 5.85 -6.21 -33.20
N GLY A 512 4.66 -6.71 -32.83
CA GLY A 512 3.54 -6.92 -33.74
C GLY A 512 2.87 -5.60 -34.13
N LYS A 513 2.63 -4.70 -33.16
CA LYS A 513 2.05 -3.37 -33.41
C LYS A 513 3.00 -2.44 -34.14
N LEU A 514 4.30 -2.55 -33.89
CA LEU A 514 5.35 -1.82 -34.60
C LEU A 514 5.31 -2.11 -36.10
N ARG A 515 5.02 -3.35 -36.51
CA ARG A 515 4.80 -3.68 -37.93
C ARG A 515 3.58 -2.98 -38.50
N GLY A 516 2.47 -2.95 -37.76
CA GLY A 516 1.27 -2.21 -38.16
C GLY A 516 1.59 -0.73 -38.41
N LEU A 517 2.30 -0.10 -37.46
CA LEU A 517 2.79 1.27 -37.61
C LEU A 517 3.70 1.44 -38.84
N ALA A 518 4.67 0.55 -39.04
CA ALA A 518 5.55 0.58 -40.21
C ALA A 518 4.77 0.45 -41.52
N SER A 519 3.69 -0.34 -41.55
CA SER A 519 2.78 -0.45 -42.70
C SER A 519 2.08 0.85 -42.99
N ASP A 520 1.50 1.48 -41.97
CA ASP A 520 0.77 2.74 -42.10
C ASP A 520 1.68 3.89 -42.56
N LEU A 521 2.96 3.85 -42.17
CA LEU A 521 3.99 4.82 -42.58
C LEU A 521 4.64 4.50 -43.94
N GLY A 522 4.37 3.33 -44.56
CA GLY A 522 5.05 2.91 -45.79
C GLY A 522 6.51 2.44 -45.58
N LEU A 523 6.90 2.15 -44.35
CA LEU A 523 8.26 1.83 -43.89
C LEU A 523 8.50 0.33 -43.65
N LEU A 524 7.62 -0.56 -44.12
CA LEU A 524 7.77 -2.01 -43.92
C LEU A 524 9.10 -2.57 -44.45
N HIS A 525 9.67 -1.96 -45.48
CA HIS A 525 10.95 -2.37 -46.07
C HIS A 525 12.14 -2.20 -45.11
N LEU A 526 11.98 -1.40 -44.05
CA LEU A 526 12.98 -1.17 -43.00
C LEU A 526 12.88 -2.19 -41.84
N LEU A 527 11.92 -3.11 -41.87
CA LEU A 527 11.80 -4.19 -40.89
C LEU A 527 12.21 -5.53 -41.52
N PRO A 528 12.53 -6.56 -40.71
CA PRO A 528 12.64 -7.93 -41.20
C PRO A 528 11.34 -8.35 -41.89
N GLN A 529 11.42 -9.16 -42.96
CA GLN A 529 10.21 -9.70 -43.58
C GLN A 529 9.46 -10.60 -42.58
N HIS A 530 8.20 -10.32 -42.29
CA HIS A 530 7.34 -11.19 -41.46
C HIS A 530 6.60 -12.20 -42.33
N PHE A 531 6.38 -13.41 -41.79
CA PHE A 531 5.65 -14.48 -42.44
C PHE A 531 4.37 -14.78 -41.67
N GLU A 532 3.22 -14.77 -42.35
CA GLU A 532 1.91 -15.01 -41.72
C GLU A 532 1.69 -16.51 -41.43
N PHE A 533 2.23 -17.38 -42.29
CA PHE A 533 2.13 -18.83 -42.14
C PHE A 533 3.52 -19.46 -42.11
N PHE A 534 3.67 -20.57 -41.37
CA PHE A 534 4.92 -21.32 -41.35
C PHE A 534 5.33 -21.85 -42.74
N SER A 535 4.37 -22.03 -43.66
CA SER A 535 4.63 -22.43 -45.05
C SER A 535 5.33 -21.36 -45.88
N ASP A 536 5.18 -20.09 -45.50
CA ASP A 536 5.61 -18.95 -46.31
C ASP A 536 7.01 -18.49 -45.93
N ALA A 537 7.51 -18.97 -44.79
CA ALA A 537 8.81 -18.64 -44.26
C ALA A 537 9.96 -19.23 -45.09
N LYS A 538 10.97 -18.39 -45.31
CA LYS A 538 12.27 -18.81 -45.84
C LYS A 538 13.19 -19.16 -44.68
N TYR A 539 13.50 -20.45 -44.51
CA TYR A 539 14.37 -20.94 -43.44
C TYR A 539 15.86 -20.90 -43.84
N PRO A 540 16.80 -20.66 -42.89
CA PRO A 540 16.55 -20.38 -41.48
C PRO A 540 15.94 -18.98 -41.24
N CYS A 541 15.05 -18.89 -40.27
CA CYS A 541 14.36 -17.66 -39.89
C CYS A 541 14.28 -17.51 -38.36
N ILE A 542 13.76 -16.38 -37.87
CA ILE A 542 13.59 -16.09 -36.44
C ILE A 542 12.15 -16.34 -36.01
N LEU A 543 11.97 -17.14 -34.97
CA LEU A 543 10.73 -17.26 -34.20
C LEU A 543 10.92 -16.58 -32.85
N LYS A 544 10.09 -15.58 -32.51
CA LYS A 544 10.20 -14.81 -31.25
C LYS A 544 8.85 -14.35 -30.72
N PRO A 545 8.71 -14.05 -29.42
CA PRO A 545 7.48 -13.47 -28.90
C PRO A 545 7.28 -12.01 -29.35
N ALA A 546 6.03 -11.57 -29.44
CA ALA A 546 5.68 -10.18 -29.76
C ALA A 546 6.14 -9.17 -28.69
N ILE A 547 6.20 -9.62 -27.43
CA ILE A 547 6.75 -8.88 -26.29
C ILE A 547 7.74 -9.80 -25.56
N GLY A 548 8.98 -9.34 -25.39
CA GLY A 548 10.03 -10.12 -24.73
C GLY A 548 11.27 -9.27 -24.45
N THR A 549 12.17 -9.78 -23.62
CA THR A 549 13.43 -9.12 -23.22
C THR A 549 14.60 -10.10 -23.33
N PHE A 550 15.79 -9.58 -23.62
CA PHE A 550 17.05 -10.34 -23.57
C PHE A 550 17.07 -11.61 -24.42
N GLY A 551 16.40 -11.60 -25.58
CA GLY A 551 16.33 -12.77 -26.48
C GLY A 551 15.62 -13.99 -25.89
N LYS A 552 14.98 -13.85 -24.72
CA LYS A 552 14.26 -14.96 -24.08
C LYS A 552 13.14 -15.44 -25.02
N ASN A 553 13.13 -16.74 -25.27
CA ASN A 553 12.21 -17.40 -26.19
C ASN A 553 12.34 -16.93 -27.65
N THR A 554 13.50 -16.39 -28.06
CA THR A 554 13.83 -16.12 -29.46
C THR A 554 14.70 -17.26 -29.99
N TYR A 555 14.33 -17.81 -31.15
CA TYR A 555 14.98 -18.97 -31.74
C TYR A 555 15.32 -18.72 -33.21
N ILE A 556 16.49 -19.17 -33.64
CA ILE A 556 16.74 -19.45 -35.06
C ILE A 556 16.13 -20.82 -35.34
N VAL A 557 15.18 -20.87 -36.27
CA VAL A 557 14.52 -22.10 -36.69
C VAL A 557 14.98 -22.44 -38.10
N GLU A 558 15.35 -23.70 -38.31
CA GLU A 558 15.92 -24.23 -39.56
C GLU A 558 14.86 -24.86 -40.47
N SER A 559 13.65 -25.10 -39.95
CA SER A 559 12.57 -25.77 -40.69
C SER A 559 11.20 -25.43 -40.13
N LYS A 560 10.17 -25.66 -40.96
CA LYS A 560 8.75 -25.57 -40.60
C LYS A 560 8.41 -26.44 -39.41
N GLU A 561 8.91 -27.68 -39.41
CA GLU A 561 8.64 -28.67 -38.36
C GLU A 561 9.23 -28.22 -37.02
N GLN A 562 10.41 -27.58 -37.03
CA GLN A 562 11.01 -27.01 -35.82
C GLN A 562 10.20 -25.82 -35.30
N ALA A 563 9.76 -24.92 -36.18
CA ALA A 563 8.93 -23.78 -35.80
C ALA A 563 7.59 -24.22 -35.17
N MET A 564 6.91 -25.19 -35.78
CA MET A 564 5.65 -25.75 -35.26
C MET A 564 5.83 -26.47 -33.92
N ARG A 565 6.98 -27.10 -33.65
CA ARG A 565 7.26 -27.70 -32.33
C ARG A 565 7.41 -26.65 -31.23
N LEU A 566 7.98 -25.49 -31.56
CA LEU A 566 8.21 -24.40 -30.61
C LEU A 566 6.95 -23.53 -30.39
N ALA A 567 6.08 -23.47 -31.40
CA ALA A 567 4.79 -22.78 -31.36
C ALA A 567 3.66 -23.72 -31.83
N PRO A 568 3.26 -24.72 -31.00
CA PRO A 568 2.29 -25.74 -31.38
C PRO A 568 0.88 -25.16 -31.62
N ASP A 569 0.56 -24.06 -30.96
CA ASP A 569 -0.73 -23.36 -31.06
C ASP A 569 -0.77 -22.35 -32.23
N GLY A 570 0.28 -22.32 -33.07
CA GLY A 570 0.37 -21.42 -34.23
C GLY A 570 1.04 -20.07 -33.95
N LEU A 571 1.01 -19.19 -34.96
CA LEU A 571 1.59 -17.84 -34.93
C LEU A 571 0.59 -16.76 -34.46
N GLU A 572 -0.49 -17.13 -33.76
CA GLU A 572 -1.46 -16.17 -33.18
C GLU A 572 -0.73 -15.12 -32.29
N GLU A 573 -1.43 -14.08 -31.79
CA GLU A 573 -0.92 -12.78 -31.26
C GLU A 573 0.39 -12.75 -30.42
N HIS A 574 0.85 -13.90 -29.95
CA HIS A 574 1.97 -14.15 -29.06
C HIS A 574 3.29 -14.39 -29.82
N TRP A 575 3.29 -14.99 -31.01
CA TRP A 575 4.50 -15.37 -31.76
C TRP A 575 4.67 -14.58 -33.06
N ILE A 576 5.92 -14.23 -33.38
CA ILE A 576 6.31 -13.57 -34.62
C ILE A 576 7.33 -14.47 -35.33
N LEU A 577 7.01 -14.82 -36.57
CA LEU A 577 7.93 -15.49 -37.49
C LEU A 577 8.44 -14.46 -38.51
N GLN A 578 9.76 -14.28 -38.58
CA GLN A 578 10.37 -13.26 -39.44
C GLN A 578 11.73 -13.68 -40.01
N GLU A 579 12.18 -12.97 -41.04
CA GLU A 579 13.50 -13.08 -41.66
C GLU A 579 14.63 -13.07 -40.63
N LEU A 580 15.61 -13.96 -40.82
CA LEU A 580 16.89 -13.91 -40.13
C LEU A 580 17.83 -12.93 -40.85
N ILE A 581 18.15 -11.83 -40.19
CA ILE A 581 19.07 -10.81 -40.74
C ILE A 581 20.50 -11.17 -40.37
N ARG A 582 21.26 -11.59 -41.39
CA ARG A 582 22.68 -11.98 -41.26
C ARG A 582 23.59 -10.76 -41.14
N GLY A 583 24.73 -10.96 -40.50
CA GLY A 583 25.80 -9.97 -40.36
C GLY A 583 26.37 -9.97 -38.95
N GLU A 584 27.68 -9.74 -38.83
CA GLU A 584 28.40 -9.72 -37.56
C GLU A 584 28.18 -8.42 -36.76
N ASN A 585 27.79 -7.34 -37.45
CA ASN A 585 27.63 -6.03 -36.84
C ASN A 585 26.17 -5.72 -36.54
N GLU A 586 25.89 -5.30 -35.31
CA GLU A 586 24.59 -4.80 -34.87
C GLU A 586 24.75 -3.43 -34.24
N PHE A 587 23.73 -2.59 -34.40
CA PHE A 587 23.73 -1.21 -33.96
C PHE A 587 22.64 -0.98 -32.93
N SER A 588 22.97 -0.25 -31.88
CA SER A 588 22.03 0.27 -30.88
C SER A 588 22.14 1.78 -30.87
N THR A 589 21.03 2.46 -31.14
CA THR A 589 20.97 3.91 -31.08
C THR A 589 20.00 4.35 -30.00
N THR A 590 20.53 4.93 -28.92
CA THR A 590 19.76 5.64 -27.91
C THR A 590 19.49 7.07 -28.38
N LEU A 591 18.23 7.50 -28.25
CA LEU A 591 17.71 8.79 -28.67
C LEU A 591 17.07 9.51 -27.48
N LEU A 592 17.34 10.80 -27.35
CA LEU A 592 16.55 11.74 -26.59
C LEU A 592 15.60 12.45 -27.56
N VAL A 593 14.30 12.30 -27.36
CA VAL A 593 13.26 12.73 -28.30
C VAL A 593 12.28 13.66 -27.61
N MET A 594 11.84 14.69 -28.32
CA MET A 594 10.77 15.58 -27.91
C MET A 594 9.83 15.81 -29.09
N ASP A 595 8.56 15.46 -28.90
CA ASP A 595 7.49 15.62 -29.88
C ASP A 595 7.87 15.05 -31.26
N GLY A 596 8.43 13.84 -31.25
CA GLY A 596 8.93 13.13 -32.42
C GLY A 596 10.21 13.66 -33.04
N LYS A 597 10.81 14.72 -32.48
CA LYS A 597 12.11 15.24 -32.94
C LYS A 597 13.26 14.78 -32.07
N ILE A 598 14.30 14.26 -32.69
CA ILE A 598 15.54 13.84 -32.04
C ILE A 598 16.30 15.11 -31.60
N LYS A 599 16.66 15.13 -30.33
CA LYS A 599 17.33 16.26 -29.69
C LYS A 599 18.76 15.91 -29.35
N ASP A 600 19.01 14.66 -28.98
CA ASP A 600 20.35 14.12 -28.79
C ASP A 600 20.36 12.61 -29.04
N TRP A 601 21.52 12.02 -29.32
CA TRP A 601 21.63 10.58 -29.58
C TRP A 601 23.02 10.01 -29.29
N ALA A 602 23.08 8.71 -28.99
CA ALA A 602 24.32 7.97 -28.87
C ALA A 602 24.17 6.62 -29.58
N GLY A 603 25.05 6.35 -30.54
CA GLY A 603 25.11 5.09 -31.29
C GLY A 603 26.21 4.20 -30.75
N MET A 604 25.91 2.93 -30.57
CA MET A 604 26.85 1.86 -30.28
C MET A 604 26.83 0.86 -31.43
N LYS A 605 28.00 0.41 -31.86
CA LYS A 605 28.19 -0.70 -32.77
C LYS A 605 28.77 -1.88 -32.00
N TYR A 606 28.17 -3.05 -32.17
CA TYR A 606 28.60 -4.31 -31.58
C TYR A 606 29.01 -5.25 -32.70
N GLN A 607 30.23 -5.79 -32.64
CA GLN A 607 30.68 -6.85 -33.52
C GLN A 607 30.64 -8.18 -32.79
N TYR A 608 29.99 -9.18 -33.39
CA TYR A 608 29.80 -10.50 -32.83
C TYR A 608 30.58 -11.56 -33.61
N SER A 609 30.86 -12.69 -32.97
CA SER A 609 31.69 -13.76 -33.54
C SER A 609 31.03 -14.58 -34.66
N MET A 610 29.77 -14.28 -35.01
CA MET A 610 28.95 -15.04 -35.96
C MET A 610 28.00 -14.10 -36.70
N GLU A 611 27.65 -14.44 -37.93
CA GLU A 611 26.69 -13.67 -38.74
C GLU A 611 25.22 -13.98 -38.43
N ALA A 612 24.92 -15.18 -37.94
CA ALA A 612 23.58 -15.65 -37.60
C ALA A 612 23.52 -16.03 -36.12
N TYR A 613 22.80 -15.26 -35.31
CA TYR A 613 22.76 -15.45 -33.86
C TYR A 613 21.49 -14.87 -33.22
N VAL A 614 21.29 -15.24 -31.95
CA VAL A 614 20.34 -14.62 -31.02
C VAL A 614 21.10 -14.22 -29.76
N TRP A 615 21.06 -12.94 -29.40
CA TRP A 615 21.67 -12.46 -28.15
C TRP A 615 20.93 -13.05 -26.93
N PRO A 616 21.60 -13.46 -25.83
CA PRO A 616 23.04 -13.35 -25.54
C PRO A 616 23.87 -14.56 -25.99
N HIS A 617 23.33 -15.45 -26.82
CA HIS A 617 23.96 -16.72 -27.21
C HIS A 617 25.02 -16.56 -28.32
N VAL A 618 25.77 -15.45 -28.29
CA VAL A 618 26.88 -15.16 -29.20
C VAL A 618 27.97 -14.40 -28.46
N ARG A 619 29.23 -14.63 -28.85
CA ARG A 619 30.36 -13.94 -28.24
C ARG A 619 30.52 -12.55 -28.86
N LEU A 620 30.49 -11.52 -28.02
CA LEU A 620 30.89 -10.17 -28.39
C LEU A 620 32.40 -10.15 -28.67
N ILE A 621 32.79 -9.65 -29.84
CA ILE A 621 34.19 -9.48 -30.26
C ILE A 621 34.67 -8.08 -29.93
N ASP A 622 33.88 -7.07 -30.30
CA ASP A 622 34.20 -5.68 -30.08
C ASP A 622 32.93 -4.84 -29.89
N GLN A 623 33.05 -3.72 -29.19
CA GLN A 623 32.00 -2.72 -29.09
C GLN A 623 32.60 -1.31 -29.09
N GLU A 624 32.04 -0.45 -29.92
CA GLU A 624 32.54 0.92 -30.09
C GLU A 624 31.40 1.93 -30.20
N LEU A 625 31.69 3.16 -29.78
CA LEU A 625 30.80 4.28 -30.04
C LEU A 625 30.86 4.60 -31.54
N CYS A 626 29.70 4.67 -32.19
CA CYS A 626 29.62 4.93 -33.63
C CYS A 626 28.81 6.20 -33.93
N SER A 627 29.09 6.82 -35.07
CA SER A 627 28.24 7.86 -35.63
C SER A 627 26.93 7.25 -36.15
N VAL A 628 25.82 7.97 -35.99
CA VAL A 628 24.53 7.63 -36.61
C VAL A 628 24.33 8.58 -37.79
N PRO A 629 24.26 8.08 -39.04
CA PRO A 629 24.00 8.90 -40.23
C PRO A 629 22.73 9.74 -40.10
N GLU A 630 22.69 10.88 -40.80
CA GLU A 630 21.52 11.78 -40.76
C GLU A 630 20.26 11.11 -41.31
N GLU A 631 20.36 10.45 -42.47
CA GLU A 631 19.28 9.66 -43.07
C GLU A 631 18.69 8.63 -42.09
N HIS A 632 19.54 7.95 -41.30
CA HIS A 632 19.07 6.99 -40.30
C HIS A 632 18.30 7.67 -39.16
N ARG A 633 18.71 8.89 -38.77
CA ARG A 633 18.00 9.66 -37.74
C ARG A 633 16.66 10.17 -38.26
N GLU A 634 16.58 10.62 -39.50
CA GLU A 634 15.33 11.05 -40.15
C GLU A 634 14.33 9.89 -40.19
N ILE A 635 14.78 8.71 -40.61
CA ILE A 635 13.98 7.47 -40.56
C ILE A 635 13.48 7.19 -39.13
N MET A 636 14.35 7.30 -38.12
CA MET A 636 13.95 7.07 -36.72
C MET A 636 12.90 8.08 -36.25
N GLU A 637 12.97 9.36 -36.66
CA GLU A 637 11.97 10.37 -36.33
C GLU A 637 10.59 10.03 -36.89
N GLU A 638 10.50 9.42 -38.07
CA GLU A 638 9.21 9.04 -38.68
C GLU A 638 8.46 8.01 -37.82
N PHE A 639 9.16 7.10 -37.15
CA PHE A 639 8.55 6.16 -36.20
C PHE A 639 8.09 6.82 -34.90
N LEU A 640 8.59 8.02 -34.59
CA LEU A 640 8.48 8.63 -33.26
C LEU A 640 7.49 9.80 -33.22
N VAL A 641 6.61 9.98 -34.21
CA VAL A 641 5.61 11.07 -34.22
C VAL A 641 4.83 11.13 -32.89
N GLY A 642 4.88 12.28 -32.23
CA GLY A 642 4.24 12.53 -30.92
C GLY A 642 4.92 11.88 -29.72
N PHE A 643 6.05 11.20 -29.90
CA PHE A 643 6.84 10.59 -28.82
C PHE A 643 7.76 11.63 -28.15
N SER A 644 7.76 11.62 -26.82
CA SER A 644 8.70 12.40 -25.99
C SER A 644 9.29 11.49 -24.92
N GLY A 645 10.61 11.45 -24.81
CA GLY A 645 11.33 10.63 -23.85
C GLY A 645 12.62 10.02 -24.43
N ILE A 646 13.16 9.04 -23.71
CA ILE A 646 14.28 8.24 -24.19
C ILE A 646 13.74 7.03 -24.96
N CYS A 647 14.28 6.81 -26.16
CA CYS A 647 13.97 5.67 -27.01
C CYS A 647 15.27 5.00 -27.47
N ASN A 648 15.22 3.71 -27.76
CA ASN A 648 16.35 2.94 -28.26
C ASN A 648 15.94 2.13 -29.50
N PHE A 649 16.73 2.20 -30.57
CA PHE A 649 16.55 1.42 -31.80
C PHE A 649 17.65 0.37 -31.90
N ASN A 650 17.26 -0.89 -32.11
CA ASN A 650 18.20 -1.97 -32.41
C ASN A 650 18.01 -2.43 -33.86
N PHE A 651 19.10 -2.46 -34.62
CA PHE A 651 19.06 -2.74 -36.05
C PHE A 651 20.37 -3.30 -36.58
N LYS A 652 20.30 -3.94 -37.76
CA LYS A 652 21.47 -4.20 -38.62
C LYS A 652 21.36 -3.38 -39.90
N LEU A 653 22.45 -3.31 -40.65
CA LEU A 653 22.47 -2.76 -42.00
C LEU A 653 22.41 -3.91 -43.02
N ARG A 654 21.61 -3.74 -44.07
CA ARG A 654 21.63 -4.63 -45.24
C ARG A 654 22.85 -4.31 -46.11
N GLU A 655 23.12 -5.14 -47.12
CA GLU A 655 24.29 -4.99 -48.01
C GLU A 655 24.31 -3.65 -48.77
N ASP A 656 23.13 -3.09 -49.05
CA ASP A 656 22.95 -1.78 -49.68
C ASP A 656 23.10 -0.60 -48.70
N GLY A 657 23.37 -0.88 -47.43
CA GLY A 657 23.49 0.11 -46.35
C GLY A 657 22.17 0.49 -45.70
N SER A 658 21.03 -0.01 -46.17
CA SER A 658 19.72 0.31 -45.59
C SER A 658 19.53 -0.30 -44.20
N MET A 659 18.77 0.40 -43.35
CA MET A 659 18.46 -0.07 -42.00
C MET A 659 17.49 -1.25 -42.03
N CYS A 660 17.73 -2.23 -41.16
CA CYS A 660 16.77 -3.27 -40.82
C CYS A 660 16.53 -3.27 -39.29
N ILE A 661 15.44 -2.61 -38.87
CA ILE A 661 15.06 -2.36 -37.48
C ILE A 661 14.39 -3.59 -36.89
N PHE A 662 14.97 -4.12 -35.81
CA PHE A 662 14.48 -5.32 -35.13
C PHE A 662 13.46 -5.00 -34.05
N GLU A 663 13.69 -3.90 -33.34
CA GLU A 663 12.83 -3.41 -32.28
C GLU A 663 13.07 -1.93 -31.99
N VAL A 664 12.02 -1.29 -31.50
CA VAL A 664 12.03 0.07 -30.95
C VAL A 664 11.61 -0.02 -29.50
N ASN A 665 12.48 0.46 -28.61
CA ASN A 665 12.34 0.34 -27.17
C ASN A 665 12.13 1.74 -26.57
N PRO A 666 10.88 2.15 -26.23
CA PRO A 666 10.59 3.44 -25.61
C PRO A 666 10.95 3.43 -24.11
N ARG A 667 12.24 3.19 -23.82
CA ARG A 667 12.85 3.09 -22.48
C ARG A 667 14.35 3.32 -22.57
N VAL A 668 15.00 3.50 -21.43
CA VAL A 668 16.46 3.43 -21.36
C VAL A 668 16.92 2.00 -21.72
N GLY A 669 17.82 1.94 -22.70
CA GLY A 669 18.44 0.71 -23.20
C GLY A 669 19.61 0.25 -22.33
N GLY A 670 20.06 -0.98 -22.58
CA GLY A 670 21.28 -1.51 -21.94
C GLY A 670 22.53 -0.72 -22.35
N ASP A 671 22.56 -0.26 -23.60
CA ASP A 671 23.61 0.58 -24.16
C ASP A 671 23.84 1.86 -23.34
N LEU A 672 22.80 2.65 -23.06
CA LEU A 672 22.91 3.87 -22.26
C LEU A 672 23.26 3.59 -20.80
N SER A 673 22.81 2.45 -20.27
CA SER A 673 23.01 2.06 -18.87
C SER A 673 24.42 1.55 -18.60
N PHE A 674 25.04 0.87 -19.57
CA PHE A 674 26.23 0.06 -19.36
C PHE A 674 27.37 0.31 -20.36
N ASP A 675 27.06 0.57 -21.63
CA ASP A 675 28.06 0.48 -22.71
C ASP A 675 28.53 1.85 -23.21
N ILE A 676 27.63 2.84 -23.30
CA ILE A 676 27.96 4.19 -23.73
C ILE A 676 28.94 4.81 -22.72
N PRO A 677 30.06 5.42 -23.17
CA PRO A 677 31.02 6.05 -22.28
C PRO A 677 30.35 7.07 -21.34
N LYS A 678 30.67 6.98 -20.05
CA LYS A 678 30.05 7.81 -18.99
C LYS A 678 29.96 9.31 -19.33
N PRO A 679 31.00 9.96 -19.90
CA PRO A 679 30.89 11.37 -20.29
C PRO A 679 29.80 11.64 -21.34
N ARG A 680 29.61 10.73 -22.30
CA ARG A 680 28.60 10.87 -23.36
C ARG A 680 27.19 10.64 -22.83
N ALA A 681 27.01 9.59 -22.03
CA ALA A 681 25.74 9.31 -21.36
C ALA A 681 25.32 10.50 -20.47
N ARG A 682 26.28 11.05 -19.72
CA ARG A 682 26.07 12.25 -18.91
C ARG A 682 25.62 13.46 -19.73
N ALA A 683 26.28 13.76 -20.85
CA ALA A 683 25.91 14.89 -21.69
C ALA A 683 24.48 14.76 -22.24
N LEU A 684 24.05 13.53 -22.57
CA LEU A 684 22.68 13.25 -23.03
C LEU A 684 21.65 13.51 -21.93
N LEU A 685 21.93 13.05 -20.71
CA LEU A 685 21.06 13.27 -19.54
C LEU A 685 21.04 14.74 -19.09
N GLU A 686 22.17 15.44 -19.12
CA GLU A 686 22.24 16.89 -18.81
C GLU A 686 21.45 17.72 -19.82
N LYS A 687 21.47 17.32 -21.10
CA LYS A 687 20.67 17.97 -22.15
C LYS A 687 19.18 17.69 -21.97
N MET A 688 18.82 16.49 -21.54
CA MET A 688 17.45 16.18 -21.13
C MET A 688 17.03 17.10 -19.97
N ASP A 689 17.81 17.18 -18.89
CA ASP A 689 17.54 18.08 -17.76
C ASP A 689 17.30 19.54 -18.21
N ALA A 690 18.14 20.06 -19.12
CA ALA A 690 18.05 21.43 -19.63
C ALA A 690 16.86 21.68 -20.56
N MET A 691 16.38 20.64 -21.27
CA MET A 691 15.26 20.77 -22.20
C MET A 691 13.90 20.93 -21.52
N PHE A 692 13.81 20.49 -20.27
CA PHE A 692 12.58 20.51 -19.49
C PHE A 692 12.67 21.45 -18.29
N SER A 693 13.71 22.31 -18.22
CA SER A 693 13.97 23.27 -17.14
C SER A 693 12.96 24.40 -17.07
#